data_AF-A0A970GUU8-F1
#
_entry.id   AF-A0A970GUU8-F1
#
_cell.length_a   1.000
_cell.length_b   1.000
_cell.length_c   1.000
_cell.angle_alpha   90.00
_cell.angle_beta   90.00
_cell.angle_gamma   90.00
#
_symmetry.space_group_name_H-M   'P 1'
#
loop_
_entity.id
_entity.type
_entity.pdbx_description
1 polymer ?
#
loop_
_entity_poly.entity_id
_entity_poly.type
_entity_poly.pdbx_seq_one_letter_code
_entity_poly.pdbx_strand_id
1 'polypeptide(L)'
;MRIRTLTLVLAMCAATVLGDAVKDLNDAGAALLKEKKYFAAGEKFLEAVAAQTKEPRQLAGGFEQVLRKLNADKDTNVVAQAETLGLQALAIPGLQSKSRIRIQQLRIATLAALGRKPEALALAQDMLDAHLDFVNTASAGADAAQTGKPGRDERFAYLERILNNPGRYGLEGQELRRLIGEYAGERRAWGGDVIERGVLEKAEAYTEKYGLEKWTPLRLAEMREMDKFPLSEEELHIPAGLRDFGIDPNRKVVHARDFGWNPTNATECLTAALNSDASTVIVDDMGSPWYIRQIKISKKDGSNKQIIFKKGVKIHAVLQPAFVKGSLFELQDVTNIVFIGEGELGKDVYIGQFPDRASRFASGISYGGSGFGGKGRNVLLKNIWSANNLDDGFCMGGGHHYLVDCLLDDNYRQGLSIVWSDNCVYKNVTFCRTVGGEPHNGVDLEPVYEVYSSPAHYFLNCRFFDNAAGNVVLSSSTYAPTTLYFKDCEFDAGRYRNLSILARLGIYTGPVQKAPSRIIFENCRIDGHADSSALFWNTMIFDMWFKNCVFNDKGHLDPTRKPNMSPIFLNLDRGYWDGFYPKPGIVTFENCTFNGWEGKPLIAVADHNGKLGINSFRGVVDHNGQKVDLSKFSYLPAERSLKDAPDPDLKTLDIASAATSCEPAFGFDHGAPWYHSMPTYIYYLKGKKGAKATLNFSGSGKYEAWTLHLRTPSGAESIIGTIKNGNNAFEIAFTETGVHEVYGTFKGDESGHCPMYQFTGAQGTPVAYAAVKSEVGRRLQLKTAADKPRAAGYFEVAGGQPVHIKLSQGGLEILDESGASLIKLDDGDYFGTKTFTLKPKQDAIWSFRALTPSVNFRFFAPYAGIIATTPEALPTTKKGLAFTLVTPVPAPEIKDEPALPLPEKYAEEVAKLVEERAAWAKLGNEAKRLAEAEASLARLRQHNDGGDGA
;
A
#
# COMPACT_ATOMS: atom_id res chain seq x y z
N MET A 1 32.15 -71.00 3.63
CA MET A 1 31.42 -70.24 2.58
C MET A 1 30.01 -69.80 2.98
N ARG A 2 29.19 -70.61 3.69
CA ARG A 2 27.78 -70.26 4.01
C ARG A 2 27.54 -69.15 5.05
N ILE A 3 28.53 -68.79 5.88
CA ILE A 3 28.36 -67.73 6.89
C ILE A 3 28.53 -66.32 6.28
N ARG A 4 29.34 -66.14 5.22
CA ARG A 4 29.57 -64.82 4.60
C ARG A 4 28.41 -64.34 3.72
N THR A 5 27.62 -65.24 3.14
CA THR A 5 26.48 -64.89 2.27
C THR A 5 25.24 -64.47 3.08
N LEU A 6 25.01 -65.06 4.26
CA LEU A 6 23.88 -64.69 5.12
C LEU A 6 24.08 -63.30 5.77
N THR A 7 25.33 -62.97 6.13
CA THR A 7 25.68 -61.64 6.65
C THR A 7 25.53 -60.54 5.60
N LEU A 8 25.79 -60.84 4.31
CA LEU A 8 25.64 -59.87 3.22
C LEU A 8 24.17 -59.57 2.88
N VAL A 9 23.31 -60.59 2.89
CA VAL A 9 21.86 -60.44 2.64
C VAL A 9 21.15 -59.74 3.80
N LEU A 10 21.50 -60.05 5.05
CA LEU A 10 20.99 -59.33 6.23
C LEU A 10 21.45 -57.86 6.25
N ALA A 11 22.69 -57.57 5.84
CA ALA A 11 23.19 -56.20 5.74
C ALA A 11 22.50 -55.39 4.63
N MET A 12 22.14 -56.02 3.49
CA MET A 12 21.39 -55.36 2.42
C MET A 12 19.92 -55.10 2.81
N CYS A 13 19.22 -56.05 3.42
CA CYS A 13 17.86 -55.82 3.90
C CYS A 13 17.78 -54.77 5.02
N ALA A 14 18.73 -54.77 5.96
CA ALA A 14 18.80 -53.76 7.01
C ALA A 14 19.08 -52.35 6.44
N ALA A 15 19.92 -52.23 5.41
CA ALA A 15 20.20 -50.96 4.76
C ALA A 15 18.97 -50.38 4.01
N THR A 16 18.16 -51.23 3.37
CA THR A 16 16.92 -50.80 2.70
C THR A 16 15.85 -50.36 3.70
N VAL A 17 15.63 -51.12 4.77
CA VAL A 17 14.65 -50.79 5.83
C VAL A 17 15.02 -49.51 6.58
N LEU A 18 16.31 -49.30 6.85
CA LEU A 18 16.81 -48.05 7.45
C LEU A 18 16.66 -46.85 6.50
N GLY A 19 16.84 -47.05 5.19
CA GLY A 19 16.63 -46.02 4.17
C GLY A 19 15.18 -45.56 4.09
N ASP A 20 14.23 -46.50 4.16
CA ASP A 20 12.79 -46.22 4.13
C ASP A 20 12.34 -45.47 5.41
N ALA A 21 12.82 -45.87 6.60
CA ALA A 21 12.50 -45.19 7.85
C ALA A 21 13.01 -43.74 7.92
N VAL A 22 14.22 -43.47 7.39
CA VAL A 22 14.78 -42.10 7.30
C VAL A 22 13.97 -41.24 6.34
N LYS A 23 13.47 -41.83 5.24
CA LYS A 23 12.61 -41.15 4.28
C LYS A 23 11.27 -40.77 4.91
N ASP A 24 10.62 -41.69 5.62
CA ASP A 24 9.34 -41.45 6.29
C ASP A 24 9.44 -40.31 7.32
N LEU A 25 10.53 -40.24 8.08
CA LEU A 25 10.77 -39.15 9.04
C LEU A 25 10.95 -37.79 8.35
N ASN A 26 11.65 -37.75 7.21
CA ASN A 26 11.78 -36.52 6.42
C ASN A 26 10.45 -36.07 5.83
N ASP A 27 9.66 -37.00 5.29
CA ASP A 27 8.33 -36.71 4.73
C ASP A 27 7.37 -36.21 5.82
N ALA A 28 7.41 -36.80 7.02
CA ALA A 28 6.67 -36.32 8.19
C ALA A 28 7.08 -34.91 8.63
N GLY A 29 8.39 -34.63 8.69
CA GLY A 29 8.91 -33.28 8.97
C GLY A 29 8.44 -32.25 7.93
N ALA A 30 8.46 -32.61 6.64
CA ALA A 30 7.98 -31.76 5.56
C ALA A 30 6.46 -31.49 5.63
N ALA A 31 5.66 -32.49 6.02
CA ALA A 31 4.22 -32.32 6.23
C ALA A 31 3.92 -31.36 7.40
N LEU A 32 4.58 -31.54 8.55
CA LEU A 32 4.43 -30.67 9.72
C LEU A 32 4.88 -29.23 9.43
N LEU A 33 5.93 -29.06 8.63
CA LEU A 33 6.40 -27.75 8.18
C LEU A 33 5.34 -27.03 7.31
N LYS A 34 4.62 -27.75 6.43
CA LYS A 34 3.49 -27.21 5.66
C LYS A 34 2.32 -26.82 6.56
N GLU A 35 2.09 -27.57 7.64
CA GLU A 35 1.09 -27.27 8.67
C GLU A 35 1.52 -26.17 9.66
N LYS A 36 2.71 -25.57 9.48
CA LYS A 36 3.29 -24.55 10.38
C LYS A 36 3.54 -25.05 11.82
N LYS A 37 3.65 -26.36 12.05
CA LYS A 37 4.01 -26.97 13.34
C LYS A 37 5.54 -27.03 13.48
N TYR A 38 6.17 -25.86 13.56
CA TYR A 38 7.62 -25.72 13.36
C TYR A 38 8.48 -26.51 14.34
N PHE A 39 8.18 -26.48 15.64
CA PHE A 39 8.97 -27.22 16.64
C PHE A 39 8.96 -28.73 16.41
N ALA A 40 7.76 -29.31 16.26
CA ALA A 40 7.59 -30.74 15.98
C ALA A 40 8.23 -31.16 14.64
N ALA A 41 8.15 -30.29 13.61
CA ALA A 41 8.86 -30.52 12.35
C ALA A 41 10.39 -30.58 12.57
N GLY A 42 10.92 -29.69 13.41
CA GLY A 42 12.32 -29.65 13.81
C GLY A 42 12.77 -30.96 14.48
N GLU A 43 12.00 -31.46 15.45
CA GLU A 43 12.28 -32.73 16.13
C GLU A 43 12.33 -33.90 15.14
N LYS A 44 11.39 -33.97 14.18
CA LYS A 44 11.37 -35.02 13.16
C LYS A 44 12.58 -34.99 12.22
N PHE A 45 13.05 -33.80 11.85
CA PHE A 45 14.29 -33.70 11.06
C PHE A 45 15.53 -34.13 11.87
N LEU A 46 15.58 -33.84 13.18
CA LEU A 46 16.67 -34.29 14.04
C LEU A 46 16.67 -35.82 14.19
N GLU A 47 15.50 -36.42 14.39
CA GLU A 47 15.33 -37.88 14.41
C GLU A 47 15.81 -38.52 13.10
N ALA A 48 15.43 -37.97 11.95
CA ALA A 48 15.83 -38.46 10.63
C ALA A 48 17.36 -38.43 10.44
N VAL A 49 18.03 -37.40 10.96
CA VAL A 49 19.48 -37.22 10.86
C VAL A 49 20.21 -38.15 11.83
N ALA A 50 19.71 -38.31 13.06
CA ALA A 50 20.26 -39.22 14.05
C ALA A 50 20.13 -40.71 13.64
N ALA A 51 19.09 -41.06 12.87
CA ALA A 51 18.86 -42.42 12.39
C ALA A 51 19.82 -42.88 11.25
N GLN A 52 20.68 -42.00 10.73
CA GLN A 52 21.64 -42.35 9.67
C GLN A 52 22.88 -43.06 10.27
N THR A 53 22.97 -44.38 10.04
CA THR A 53 23.88 -45.27 10.80
C THR A 53 25.34 -45.34 10.34
N LYS A 54 25.73 -44.74 9.20
CA LYS A 54 27.13 -44.79 8.72
C LYS A 54 27.83 -43.44 8.62
N GLU A 55 27.11 -42.37 8.30
CA GLU A 55 27.57 -40.98 8.37
C GLU A 55 26.32 -40.09 8.43
N PRO A 56 26.06 -39.30 9.49
CA PRO A 56 24.98 -38.34 9.50
C PRO A 56 25.34 -37.22 8.52
N ARG A 57 24.89 -37.37 7.27
CA ARG A 57 25.50 -36.65 6.15
C ARG A 57 25.16 -35.18 6.24
N GLN A 58 23.92 -34.75 6.38
CA GLN A 58 23.59 -33.32 6.45
C GLN A 58 22.27 -33.12 7.18
N LEU A 59 22.08 -31.99 7.86
CA LEU A 59 20.74 -31.59 8.29
C LEU A 59 19.86 -31.38 7.05
N ALA A 60 18.60 -31.80 7.13
CA ALA A 60 17.64 -31.51 6.07
C ALA A 60 17.50 -30.00 5.87
N GLY A 61 17.43 -29.51 4.63
CA GLY A 61 17.21 -28.08 4.36
C GLY A 61 15.94 -27.53 5.03
N GLY A 62 14.94 -28.38 5.27
CA GLY A 62 13.73 -28.06 6.04
C GLY A 62 14.01 -27.72 7.52
N PHE A 63 15.04 -28.30 8.14
CA PHE A 63 15.41 -27.98 9.53
C PHE A 63 15.93 -26.55 9.68
N GLU A 64 16.78 -26.09 8.75
CA GLU A 64 17.21 -24.69 8.74
C GLU A 64 16.01 -23.74 8.55
N GLN A 65 15.04 -24.14 7.72
CA GLN A 65 13.82 -23.37 7.52
C GLN A 65 12.97 -23.29 8.78
N VAL A 66 12.86 -24.38 9.55
CA VAL A 66 12.22 -24.40 10.88
C VAL A 66 12.87 -23.38 11.81
N LEU A 67 14.20 -23.43 11.97
CA LEU A 67 14.91 -22.50 12.86
C LEU A 67 14.72 -21.04 12.44
N ARG A 68 14.79 -20.73 11.15
CA ARG A 68 14.53 -19.37 10.65
C ARG A 68 13.10 -18.91 10.93
N LYS A 69 12.11 -19.81 10.87
CA LYS A 69 10.71 -19.49 11.16
C LYS A 69 10.47 -19.25 12.64
N LEU A 70 11.02 -20.09 13.51
CA LEU A 70 10.96 -19.91 14.96
C LEU A 70 11.68 -18.63 15.42
N ASN A 71 12.85 -18.32 14.84
CA ASN A 71 13.59 -17.10 15.15
C ASN A 71 12.89 -15.81 14.70
N ALA A 72 11.98 -15.89 13.72
CA ALA A 72 11.24 -14.73 13.23
C ALA A 72 9.99 -14.42 14.07
N ASP A 73 9.69 -15.23 15.09
CA ASP A 73 8.55 -15.03 15.97
C ASP A 73 8.81 -13.89 16.98
N LYS A 74 7.73 -13.19 17.37
CA LYS A 74 7.78 -12.11 18.36
C LYS A 74 7.70 -12.65 19.79
N ASP A 75 7.21 -13.87 20.00
CA ASP A 75 7.17 -14.54 21.29
C ASP A 75 8.53 -15.17 21.63
N THR A 76 9.15 -14.66 22.69
CA THR A 76 10.44 -15.17 23.18
C THR A 76 10.40 -16.64 23.57
N ASN A 77 9.24 -17.20 23.94
CA ASN A 77 9.11 -18.63 24.23
C ASN A 77 9.24 -19.48 22.96
N VAL A 78 8.69 -19.00 21.84
CA VAL A 78 8.82 -19.65 20.53
C VAL A 78 10.26 -19.54 20.01
N VAL A 79 10.91 -18.39 20.21
CA VAL A 79 12.33 -18.24 19.89
C VAL A 79 13.21 -19.17 20.74
N ALA A 80 12.88 -19.39 22.03
CA ALA A 80 13.62 -20.31 22.90
C ALA A 80 13.56 -21.78 22.44
N GLN A 81 12.48 -22.16 21.75
CA GLN A 81 12.39 -23.46 21.10
C GLN A 81 13.42 -23.63 19.98
N ALA A 82 13.74 -22.57 19.22
CA ALA A 82 14.80 -22.61 18.21
C ALA A 82 16.17 -22.86 18.83
N GLU A 83 16.47 -22.23 19.98
CA GLU A 83 17.74 -22.45 20.70
C GLU A 83 17.85 -23.89 21.19
N THR A 84 16.74 -24.45 21.69
CA THR A 84 16.67 -25.85 22.13
C THR A 84 16.98 -26.82 20.98
N LEU A 85 16.31 -26.65 19.83
CA LEU A 85 16.57 -27.47 18.63
C LEU A 85 17.99 -27.29 18.12
N GLY A 86 18.53 -26.07 18.13
CA GLY A 86 19.90 -25.78 17.72
C GLY A 86 20.95 -26.51 18.58
N LEU A 87 20.77 -26.50 19.90
CA LEU A 87 21.65 -27.23 20.83
C LEU A 87 21.54 -28.74 20.65
N GLN A 88 20.33 -29.28 20.46
CA GLN A 88 20.12 -30.70 20.16
C GLN A 88 20.81 -31.11 18.87
N ALA A 89 20.74 -30.29 17.82
CA ALA A 89 21.43 -30.53 16.55
C ALA A 89 22.96 -30.61 16.72
N LEU A 90 23.54 -29.68 17.50
CA LEU A 90 24.98 -29.63 17.75
C LEU A 90 25.50 -30.81 18.58
N ALA A 91 24.62 -31.43 19.37
CA ALA A 91 24.92 -32.63 20.14
C ALA A 91 24.99 -33.91 19.29
N ILE A 92 24.52 -33.90 18.03
CA ILE A 92 24.58 -35.07 17.14
C ILE A 92 26.04 -35.42 16.80
N PRO A 93 26.52 -36.64 17.17
CA PRO A 93 27.88 -37.08 16.85
C PRO A 93 28.07 -37.20 15.34
N GLY A 94 29.22 -36.76 14.83
CA GLY A 94 29.56 -36.89 13.40
C GLY A 94 28.80 -35.94 12.45
N LEU A 95 27.99 -35.01 12.96
CA LEU A 95 27.32 -34.00 12.13
C LEU A 95 28.35 -33.21 11.31
N GLN A 96 28.12 -33.11 9.99
CA GLN A 96 29.00 -32.40 9.08
C GLN A 96 29.32 -30.97 9.55
N SER A 97 30.59 -30.60 9.42
CA SER A 97 31.14 -29.30 9.81
C SER A 97 30.37 -28.12 9.20
N LYS A 98 29.94 -28.22 7.94
CA LYS A 98 29.10 -27.19 7.28
C LYS A 98 27.74 -27.00 7.99
N SER A 99 27.06 -28.09 8.35
CA SER A 99 25.80 -28.02 9.10
C SER A 99 26.03 -27.45 10.50
N ARG A 100 27.10 -27.85 11.21
CA ARG A 100 27.46 -27.27 12.52
C ARG A 100 27.65 -25.76 12.45
N ILE A 101 28.44 -25.28 11.48
CA ILE A 101 28.66 -23.85 11.24
C ILE A 101 27.33 -23.14 10.99
N ARG A 102 26.47 -23.71 10.14
CA ARG A 102 25.18 -23.11 9.81
C ARG A 102 24.23 -23.01 11.01
N ILE A 103 24.21 -24.02 11.87
CA ILE A 103 23.43 -23.98 13.12
C ILE A 103 23.96 -22.92 14.08
N GLN A 104 25.28 -22.81 14.24
CA GLN A 104 25.85 -21.76 15.09
C GLN A 104 25.52 -20.35 14.56
N GLN A 105 25.53 -20.14 13.24
CA GLN A 105 25.07 -18.87 12.63
C GLN A 105 23.60 -18.55 12.96
N LEU A 106 22.72 -19.56 12.90
CA LEU A 106 21.31 -19.38 13.26
C LEU A 106 21.14 -19.11 14.76
N ARG A 107 21.95 -19.74 15.62
CA ARG A 107 21.97 -19.50 17.06
C ARG A 107 22.40 -18.08 17.43
N ILE A 108 23.33 -17.46 16.68
CA ILE A 108 23.66 -16.03 16.88
C ILE A 108 22.39 -15.17 16.78
N ALA A 109 21.55 -15.40 15.76
CA ALA A 109 20.29 -14.70 15.60
C ALA A 109 19.28 -15.04 16.72
N THR A 110 19.19 -16.31 17.11
CA THR A 110 18.32 -16.76 18.22
C THR A 110 18.68 -16.09 19.54
N LEU A 111 19.96 -16.08 19.91
CA LEU A 111 20.45 -15.46 21.15
C LEU A 111 20.15 -13.95 21.15
N ALA A 112 20.35 -13.27 20.02
CA ALA A 112 20.02 -11.85 19.90
C ALA A 112 18.52 -11.59 20.07
N ALA A 113 17.66 -12.40 19.44
CA ALA A 113 16.21 -12.30 19.56
C ALA A 113 15.69 -12.59 20.99
N LEU A 114 16.40 -13.41 21.76
CA LEU A 114 16.14 -13.66 23.19
C LEU A 114 16.66 -12.54 24.12
N GLY A 115 17.20 -11.45 23.58
CA GLY A 115 17.82 -10.38 24.37
C GLY A 115 19.20 -10.74 24.94
N ARG A 116 19.77 -11.91 24.60
CA ARG A 116 21.09 -12.40 25.02
C ARG A 116 22.20 -11.92 24.07
N LYS A 117 22.18 -10.62 23.76
CA LYS A 117 23.08 -9.98 22.79
C LYS A 117 24.58 -10.19 23.09
N PRO A 118 25.09 -10.07 24.33
CA PRO A 118 26.50 -10.31 24.61
C PRO A 118 26.95 -11.73 24.22
N GLU A 119 26.10 -12.73 24.45
CA GLU A 119 26.39 -14.12 24.11
C GLU A 119 26.34 -14.37 22.60
N ALA A 120 25.39 -13.74 21.90
CA ALA A 120 25.32 -13.77 20.44
C ALA A 120 26.62 -13.22 19.80
N LEU A 121 27.09 -12.07 20.30
CA LEU A 121 28.31 -11.43 19.80
C LEU A 121 29.58 -12.19 20.17
N ALA A 122 29.62 -12.82 21.36
CA ALA A 122 30.72 -13.69 21.76
C ALA A 122 30.80 -14.93 20.85
N LEU A 123 29.68 -15.60 20.61
CA LEU A 123 29.62 -16.74 19.69
C LEU A 123 30.03 -16.35 18.27
N ALA A 124 29.56 -15.21 17.77
CA ALA A 124 29.99 -14.69 16.47
C ALA A 124 31.51 -14.45 16.43
N GLN A 125 32.07 -13.86 17.50
CA GLN A 125 33.50 -13.59 17.60
C GLN A 125 34.33 -14.88 17.62
N ASP A 126 33.95 -15.87 18.42
CA ASP A 126 34.61 -17.18 18.49
C ASP A 126 34.64 -17.87 17.13
N MET A 127 33.54 -17.80 16.38
CA MET A 127 33.46 -18.36 15.02
C MET A 127 34.33 -17.59 14.02
N LEU A 128 34.43 -16.27 14.14
CA LEU A 128 35.29 -15.44 13.28
C LEU A 128 36.77 -15.71 13.56
N ASP A 129 37.17 -15.81 14.84
CA ASP A 129 38.54 -16.13 15.23
C ASP A 129 38.93 -17.57 14.85
N ALA A 130 37.95 -18.48 14.71
CA ALA A 130 38.12 -19.82 14.15
C ALA A 130 38.04 -19.90 12.61
N HIS A 131 37.90 -18.77 11.91
CA HIS A 131 37.77 -18.69 10.44
C HIS A 131 36.62 -19.53 9.85
N LEU A 132 35.47 -19.61 10.55
CA LEU A 132 34.33 -20.44 10.14
C LEU A 132 33.31 -19.66 9.32
N ASP A 133 33.24 -19.94 8.00
CA ASP A 133 32.30 -19.33 7.04
C ASP A 133 32.16 -17.81 7.24
N PHE A 134 33.29 -17.15 7.07
CA PHE A 134 33.56 -15.84 7.64
C PHE A 134 32.49 -14.80 7.32
N VAL A 135 32.12 -14.66 6.03
CA VAL A 135 31.22 -13.60 5.59
C VAL A 135 29.82 -13.78 6.16
N ASN A 136 29.31 -15.02 6.20
CA ASN A 136 27.98 -15.30 6.74
C ASN A 136 27.97 -15.14 8.27
N THR A 137 29.05 -15.54 8.95
CA THR A 137 29.23 -15.33 10.39
C THR A 137 29.34 -13.84 10.74
N ALA A 138 30.07 -13.06 9.96
CA ALA A 138 30.18 -11.61 10.12
C ALA A 138 28.81 -10.92 9.91
N SER A 139 28.03 -11.36 8.91
CA SER A 139 26.68 -10.84 8.69
C SER A 139 25.74 -11.17 9.86
N ALA A 140 25.75 -12.40 10.36
CA ALA A 140 24.96 -12.82 11.52
C ALA A 140 25.33 -12.02 12.78
N GLY A 141 26.63 -11.81 13.04
CA GLY A 141 27.11 -10.97 14.14
C GLY A 141 26.68 -9.51 13.99
N ALA A 142 26.70 -8.97 12.77
CA ALA A 142 26.24 -7.61 12.49
C ALA A 142 24.72 -7.44 12.66
N ASP A 143 23.92 -8.45 12.29
CA ASP A 143 22.47 -8.47 12.55
C ASP A 143 22.16 -8.56 14.06
N ALA A 144 22.91 -9.39 14.80
CA ALA A 144 22.83 -9.44 16.26
C ALA A 144 23.24 -8.11 16.93
N ALA A 145 24.23 -7.42 16.37
CA ALA A 145 24.65 -6.10 16.83
C ALA A 145 23.52 -5.05 16.65
N GLN A 146 22.70 -5.17 15.61
CA GLN A 146 21.58 -4.26 15.34
C GLN A 146 20.30 -4.59 16.12
N THR A 147 20.14 -5.84 16.58
CA THR A 147 18.90 -6.28 17.23
C THR A 147 18.48 -5.35 18.38
N GLY A 148 17.20 -4.95 18.38
CA GLY A 148 16.60 -4.08 19.38
C GLY A 148 16.91 -2.58 19.25
N LYS A 149 17.62 -2.14 18.19
CA LYS A 149 17.91 -0.74 17.92
C LYS A 149 17.29 -0.26 16.61
N PRO A 150 16.76 0.99 16.53
CA PRO A 150 16.31 1.56 15.27
C PRO A 150 17.50 1.83 14.33
N GLY A 151 17.24 1.84 13.02
CA GLY A 151 18.27 2.13 12.00
C GLY A 151 19.22 0.96 11.69
N ARG A 152 20.43 1.28 11.22
CA ARG A 152 21.47 0.31 10.78
C ARG A 152 22.88 0.62 11.31
N ASP A 153 23.04 1.64 12.15
CA ASP A 153 24.35 2.17 12.53
C ASP A 153 25.23 1.13 13.23
N GLU A 154 24.66 0.30 14.11
CA GLU A 154 25.41 -0.74 14.84
C GLU A 154 25.82 -1.89 13.94
N ARG A 155 24.98 -2.22 12.95
CA ARG A 155 25.34 -3.20 11.92
C ARG A 155 26.58 -2.74 11.18
N PHE A 156 26.59 -1.49 10.70
CA PHE A 156 27.71 -0.93 9.97
C PHE A 156 28.95 -0.81 10.85
N ALA A 157 28.83 -0.34 12.09
CA ALA A 157 29.93 -0.27 13.03
C ALA A 157 30.60 -1.64 13.28
N TYR A 158 29.80 -2.71 13.42
CA TYR A 158 30.30 -4.07 13.58
C TYR A 158 31.10 -4.55 12.35
N LEU A 159 30.57 -4.33 11.15
CA LEU A 159 31.25 -4.70 9.90
C LEU A 159 32.50 -3.84 9.64
N GLU A 160 32.45 -2.53 9.93
CA GLU A 160 33.59 -1.61 9.81
C GLU A 160 34.74 -2.02 10.72
N ARG A 161 34.48 -2.51 11.94
CA ARG A 161 35.52 -3.05 12.83
C ARG A 161 36.32 -4.18 12.17
N ILE A 162 35.63 -5.06 11.45
CA ILE A 162 36.22 -6.19 10.73
C ILE A 162 36.94 -5.70 9.46
N LEU A 163 36.25 -4.89 8.64
CA LEU A 163 36.78 -4.33 7.40
C LEU A 163 37.97 -3.41 7.62
N ASN A 164 38.14 -2.80 8.79
CA ASN A 164 39.32 -2.02 9.14
C ASN A 164 40.53 -2.87 9.54
N ASN A 165 40.33 -4.15 9.87
CA ASN A 165 41.38 -5.05 10.32
C ASN A 165 41.29 -6.44 9.63
N PRO A 166 41.23 -6.52 8.28
CA PRO A 166 41.00 -7.78 7.59
C PRO A 166 42.12 -8.80 7.82
N GLY A 167 43.35 -8.33 8.03
CA GLY A 167 44.52 -9.17 8.33
C GLY A 167 44.40 -9.96 9.63
N ARG A 168 43.69 -9.45 10.66
CA ARG A 168 43.39 -10.21 11.90
C ARG A 168 42.65 -11.51 11.59
N TYR A 169 41.86 -11.49 10.53
CA TYR A 169 40.93 -12.54 10.17
C TYR A 169 41.35 -13.32 8.91
N GLY A 170 42.56 -13.06 8.38
CA GLY A 170 43.05 -13.69 7.15
C GLY A 170 42.21 -13.37 5.92
N LEU A 171 41.52 -12.23 5.88
CA LEU A 171 40.64 -11.86 4.77
C LEU A 171 41.41 -11.16 3.66
N GLU A 172 41.37 -11.76 2.48
CA GLU A 172 41.95 -11.19 1.25
C GLU A 172 41.14 -11.57 0.01
N GLY A 173 41.48 -10.94 -1.12
CA GLY A 173 40.91 -11.25 -2.43
C GLY A 173 39.38 -11.34 -2.45
N GLN A 174 38.87 -12.48 -2.92
CA GLN A 174 37.44 -12.68 -3.14
C GLN A 174 36.62 -12.68 -1.84
N GLU A 175 37.16 -13.18 -0.72
CA GLU A 175 36.42 -13.21 0.56
C GLU A 175 36.26 -11.81 1.16
N LEU A 176 37.31 -10.99 1.07
CA LEU A 176 37.24 -9.60 1.48
C LEU A 176 36.26 -8.80 0.60
N ARG A 177 36.32 -8.96 -0.74
CA ARG A 177 35.35 -8.35 -1.66
C ARG A 177 33.91 -8.79 -1.36
N ARG A 178 33.73 -10.07 -1.00
CA ARG A 178 32.45 -10.63 -0.58
C ARG A 178 31.93 -9.94 0.69
N LEU A 179 32.77 -9.71 1.70
CA LEU A 179 32.37 -8.98 2.91
C LEU A 179 32.01 -7.51 2.61
N ILE A 180 32.78 -6.84 1.74
CA ILE A 180 32.47 -5.48 1.28
C ILE A 180 31.10 -5.43 0.58
N GLY A 181 30.78 -6.45 -0.24
CA GLY A 181 29.46 -6.57 -0.86
C GLY A 181 28.33 -6.77 0.16
N GLU A 182 28.58 -7.50 1.24
CA GLU A 182 27.61 -7.63 2.35
C GLU A 182 27.41 -6.30 3.11
N TYR A 183 28.48 -5.54 3.30
CA TYR A 183 28.43 -4.19 3.88
C TYR A 183 27.61 -3.23 3.01
N ALA A 184 27.67 -3.36 1.68
CA ALA A 184 26.88 -2.57 0.73
C ALA A 184 25.49 -3.14 0.42
N GLY A 185 25.06 -4.25 1.05
CA GLY A 185 23.74 -4.85 0.80
C GLY A 185 23.57 -5.54 -0.57
N GLU A 186 24.67 -5.89 -1.25
CA GLU A 186 24.67 -6.48 -2.60
C GLU A 186 23.99 -7.86 -2.66
N ARG A 187 24.04 -8.63 -1.55
CA ARG A 187 23.53 -10.02 -1.48
C ARG A 187 22.26 -10.22 -0.66
N ARG A 188 21.65 -9.12 -0.20
CA ARG A 188 20.38 -9.17 0.54
C ARG A 188 19.20 -9.26 -0.43
N ALA A 189 18.05 -9.69 0.08
CA ALA A 189 16.84 -9.86 -0.74
C ALA A 189 16.60 -8.59 -1.58
N TRP A 190 16.46 -8.77 -2.90
CA TRP A 190 16.23 -7.73 -3.90
C TRP A 190 17.39 -6.77 -4.24
N GLY A 191 18.60 -6.95 -3.67
CA GLY A 191 19.81 -6.23 -4.06
C GLY A 191 19.76 -4.71 -3.83
N GLY A 192 20.40 -4.23 -2.75
CA GLY A 192 20.50 -2.79 -2.46
C GLY A 192 19.48 -2.28 -1.45
N ASP A 193 19.38 -2.97 -0.32
CA ASP A 193 18.67 -2.49 0.88
C ASP A 193 19.45 -1.36 1.61
N VAL A 194 20.72 -1.13 1.25
CA VAL A 194 21.54 0.00 1.68
C VAL A 194 21.43 1.12 0.66
N ILE A 195 21.02 2.30 1.13
CA ILE A 195 20.80 3.50 0.31
C ILE A 195 21.47 4.74 0.90
N GLU A 196 22.24 4.57 1.97
CA GLU A 196 23.03 5.62 2.58
C GLU A 196 24.28 5.85 1.75
N ARG A 197 24.31 6.95 0.98
CA ARG A 197 25.44 7.32 0.09
C ARG A 197 26.80 7.14 0.77
N GLY A 198 26.99 7.67 1.98
CA GLY A 198 28.27 7.60 2.70
C GLY A 198 28.69 6.17 3.08
N VAL A 199 27.76 5.24 3.28
CA VAL A 199 28.07 3.82 3.50
C VAL A 199 28.54 3.19 2.19
N LEU A 200 27.87 3.49 1.08
CA LEU A 200 28.24 2.97 -0.24
C LEU A 200 29.60 3.51 -0.71
N GLU A 201 29.89 4.79 -0.45
CA GLU A 201 31.19 5.41 -0.72
C GLU A 201 32.31 4.75 0.10
N LYS A 202 32.06 4.45 1.39
CA LYS A 202 32.99 3.66 2.21
C LYS A 202 33.22 2.27 1.62
N ALA A 203 32.17 1.62 1.12
CA ALA A 203 32.27 0.29 0.51
C ALA A 203 33.21 0.30 -0.72
N GLU A 204 33.04 1.28 -1.61
CA GLU A 204 33.94 1.51 -2.75
C GLU A 204 35.37 1.82 -2.27
N ALA A 205 35.53 2.71 -1.27
CA ALA A 205 36.84 3.06 -0.71
C ALA A 205 37.58 1.86 -0.10
N TYR A 206 36.88 0.87 0.49
CA TYR A 206 37.51 -0.36 0.95
C TYR A 206 38.10 -1.19 -0.20
N THR A 207 37.47 -1.20 -1.39
CA THR A 207 38.03 -1.90 -2.55
C THR A 207 39.35 -1.27 -2.99
N GLU A 208 39.42 0.06 -3.01
CA GLU A 208 40.64 0.80 -3.33
C GLU A 208 41.72 0.61 -2.26
N LYS A 209 41.37 0.75 -0.97
CA LYS A 209 42.28 0.58 0.18
C LYS A 209 43.01 -0.76 0.16
N TYR A 210 42.34 -1.82 -0.28
CA TYR A 210 42.89 -3.19 -0.28
C TYR A 210 43.34 -3.67 -1.66
N GLY A 211 43.42 -2.80 -2.66
CA GLY A 211 43.90 -3.15 -4.00
C GLY A 211 43.03 -4.20 -4.70
N LEU A 212 41.73 -4.22 -4.41
CA LEU A 212 40.76 -5.11 -5.04
C LEU A 212 40.32 -4.53 -6.39
N GLU A 213 39.66 -5.35 -7.21
CA GLU A 213 39.05 -4.87 -8.46
C GLU A 213 38.10 -3.70 -8.19
N LYS A 214 38.28 -2.61 -8.95
CA LYS A 214 37.48 -1.39 -8.80
C LYS A 214 36.00 -1.73 -8.98
N TRP A 215 35.20 -1.34 -8.01
CA TRP A 215 33.78 -1.65 -8.00
C TRP A 215 32.97 -0.52 -7.37
N THR A 216 31.93 -0.09 -8.07
CA THR A 216 30.97 0.89 -7.58
C THR A 216 29.65 0.18 -7.29
N PRO A 217 29.11 0.26 -6.05
CA PRO A 217 27.78 -0.26 -5.76
C PRO A 217 26.72 0.36 -6.70
N LEU A 218 25.78 -0.45 -7.19
CA LEU A 218 24.74 0.00 -8.14
C LEU A 218 24.03 1.28 -7.67
N ARG A 219 23.61 1.32 -6.40
CA ARG A 219 22.94 2.49 -5.80
C ARG A 219 23.80 3.74 -5.79
N LEU A 220 25.12 3.59 -5.59
CA LEU A 220 26.04 4.72 -5.62
C LEU A 220 26.21 5.25 -7.03
N ALA A 221 26.26 4.36 -8.03
CA ALA A 221 26.30 4.76 -9.44
C ALA A 221 25.02 5.54 -9.82
N GLU A 222 23.83 5.03 -9.46
CA GLU A 222 22.56 5.73 -9.67
C GLU A 222 22.55 7.12 -9.00
N MET A 223 23.00 7.20 -7.75
CA MET A 223 23.11 8.46 -7.00
C MET A 223 24.10 9.45 -7.63
N ARG A 224 25.18 8.99 -8.26
CA ARG A 224 26.13 9.84 -8.98
C ARG A 224 25.53 10.36 -10.29
N GLU A 225 24.70 9.56 -10.97
CA GLU A 225 23.95 10.04 -12.13
C GLU A 225 22.87 11.06 -11.72
N MET A 226 22.21 10.85 -10.57
CA MET A 226 21.29 11.84 -10.00
C MET A 226 21.95 13.19 -9.67
N ASP A 227 23.25 13.21 -9.33
CA ASP A 227 23.94 14.47 -9.03
C ASP A 227 24.01 15.39 -10.27
N LYS A 228 23.94 14.82 -11.48
CA LYS A 228 23.89 15.54 -12.75
C LYS A 228 22.46 15.95 -13.17
N PHE A 229 21.44 15.50 -12.42
CA PHE A 229 20.03 15.75 -12.76
C PHE A 229 19.54 17.13 -12.26
N PRO A 230 18.70 17.85 -13.02
CA PRO A 230 18.23 17.52 -14.35
C PRO A 230 19.26 17.91 -15.41
N LEU A 231 19.33 17.13 -16.49
CA LEU A 231 20.01 17.54 -17.71
C LEU A 231 19.18 18.60 -18.44
N SER A 232 19.84 19.52 -19.15
CA SER A 232 19.19 20.41 -20.11
C SER A 232 18.60 19.63 -21.28
N GLU A 233 17.66 20.23 -22.01
CA GLU A 233 17.04 19.56 -23.15
C GLU A 233 18.06 19.29 -24.28
N GLU A 234 19.05 20.16 -24.42
CA GLU A 234 20.15 20.00 -25.37
C GLU A 234 21.07 18.83 -25.02
N GLU A 235 21.22 18.53 -23.73
CA GLU A 235 21.96 17.37 -23.23
C GLU A 235 21.15 16.07 -23.32
N LEU A 236 19.82 16.16 -23.40
CA LEU A 236 18.95 15.00 -23.61
C LEU A 236 19.01 14.56 -25.07
N HIS A 237 19.65 13.42 -25.30
CA HIS A 237 19.62 12.77 -26.61
C HIS A 237 18.27 12.08 -26.85
N ILE A 238 17.28 12.82 -27.36
CA ILE A 238 15.98 12.28 -27.76
C ILE A 238 16.08 11.73 -29.20
N PRO A 239 15.91 10.42 -29.43
CA PRO A 239 16.00 9.83 -30.76
C PRO A 239 14.83 10.30 -31.65
N ALA A 240 15.12 10.59 -32.90
CA ALA A 240 14.14 10.88 -33.94
C ALA A 240 13.64 9.61 -34.64
N GLY A 241 14.44 8.54 -34.65
CA GLY A 241 14.09 7.25 -35.22
C GLY A 241 15.17 6.19 -35.04
N LEU A 242 15.06 5.08 -35.78
CA LEU A 242 15.92 3.91 -35.58
C LEU A 242 17.42 4.17 -35.87
N ARG A 243 17.72 5.16 -36.72
CA ARG A 243 19.10 5.56 -37.04
C ARG A 243 19.88 6.06 -35.83
N ASP A 244 19.22 6.71 -34.89
CA ASP A 244 19.86 7.25 -33.68
C ASP A 244 20.28 6.13 -32.70
N PHE A 245 19.76 4.92 -32.90
CA PHE A 245 20.24 3.71 -32.24
C PHE A 245 21.31 2.97 -33.05
N GLY A 246 21.87 3.58 -34.08
CA GLY A 246 22.95 3.02 -34.91
C GLY A 246 22.51 1.96 -35.92
N ILE A 247 21.21 1.91 -36.26
CA ILE A 247 20.65 0.88 -37.15
C ILE A 247 20.05 1.55 -38.39
N ASP A 248 20.40 1.06 -39.57
CA ASP A 248 19.81 1.56 -40.82
C ASP A 248 18.35 1.07 -40.98
N PRO A 249 17.34 1.96 -40.93
CA PRO A 249 15.94 1.58 -41.11
C PRO A 249 15.67 1.03 -42.52
N ASN A 250 16.51 1.36 -43.51
CA ASN A 250 16.32 0.96 -44.89
C ASN A 250 16.98 -0.37 -45.26
N ARG A 251 17.67 -1.04 -44.31
CA ARG A 251 18.33 -2.34 -44.55
C ARG A 251 17.36 -3.35 -45.17
N LYS A 252 16.14 -3.44 -44.64
CA LYS A 252 15.06 -4.23 -45.21
C LYS A 252 13.71 -3.67 -44.74
N VAL A 253 12.86 -3.33 -45.70
CA VAL A 253 11.52 -2.79 -45.47
C VAL A 253 10.50 -3.82 -45.94
N VAL A 254 9.49 -4.08 -45.12
CA VAL A 254 8.37 -4.97 -45.46
C VAL A 254 7.05 -4.32 -45.09
N HIS A 255 5.98 -4.65 -45.81
CA HIS A 255 4.62 -4.29 -45.42
C HIS A 255 3.99 -5.45 -44.64
N ALA A 256 3.37 -5.16 -43.50
CA ALA A 256 2.72 -6.18 -42.67
C ALA A 256 1.57 -6.87 -43.42
N ARG A 257 0.92 -6.18 -44.36
CA ARG A 257 -0.19 -6.75 -45.15
C ARG A 257 0.24 -7.91 -46.05
N ASP A 258 1.51 -7.92 -46.46
CA ASP A 258 2.07 -8.95 -47.35
C ASP A 258 2.26 -10.30 -46.64
N PHE A 259 2.09 -10.34 -45.30
CA PHE A 259 2.11 -11.54 -44.48
C PHE A 259 0.72 -12.16 -44.28
N GLY A 260 -0.25 -11.81 -45.14
CA GLY A 260 -1.61 -12.38 -45.12
C GLY A 260 -2.54 -11.67 -44.14
N TRP A 261 -2.79 -10.37 -44.37
CA TRP A 261 -3.72 -9.60 -43.56
C TRP A 261 -5.13 -10.20 -43.51
N ASN A 262 -5.74 -10.19 -42.33
CA ASN A 262 -7.12 -10.62 -42.10
C ASN A 262 -7.89 -9.50 -41.38
N PRO A 263 -9.00 -8.99 -41.96
CA PRO A 263 -9.78 -7.87 -41.43
C PRO A 263 -10.43 -8.14 -40.07
N THR A 264 -10.54 -9.40 -39.64
CA THR A 264 -11.17 -9.75 -38.36
C THR A 264 -10.15 -10.17 -37.30
N ASN A 265 -8.94 -10.55 -37.71
CA ASN A 265 -7.86 -10.94 -36.82
C ASN A 265 -6.50 -10.93 -37.55
N ALA A 266 -5.80 -9.80 -37.47
CA ALA A 266 -4.50 -9.57 -38.08
C ALA A 266 -3.31 -10.00 -37.17
N THR A 267 -3.57 -10.74 -36.08
CA THR A 267 -2.52 -11.09 -35.10
C THR A 267 -1.32 -11.81 -35.73
N GLU A 268 -1.59 -12.87 -36.50
CA GLU A 268 -0.52 -13.71 -37.07
C GLU A 268 0.27 -12.95 -38.13
N CYS A 269 -0.39 -12.19 -39.01
CA CYS A 269 0.29 -11.42 -40.05
C CYS A 269 1.20 -10.33 -39.45
N LEU A 270 0.71 -9.59 -38.44
CA LEU A 270 1.51 -8.56 -37.78
C LEU A 270 2.66 -9.17 -36.98
N THR A 271 2.41 -10.29 -36.28
CA THR A 271 3.45 -11.03 -35.56
C THR A 271 4.54 -11.53 -36.52
N ALA A 272 4.17 -12.09 -37.67
CA ALA A 272 5.13 -12.57 -38.66
C ALA A 272 5.96 -11.43 -39.26
N ALA A 273 5.33 -10.29 -39.57
CA ALA A 273 6.04 -9.11 -40.06
C ALA A 273 7.02 -8.56 -39.02
N LEU A 274 6.60 -8.45 -37.75
CA LEU A 274 7.43 -7.99 -36.65
C LEU A 274 8.57 -8.96 -36.34
N ASN A 275 8.36 -10.28 -36.40
CA ASN A 275 9.41 -11.27 -36.17
C ASN A 275 10.29 -11.54 -37.39
N SER A 276 10.06 -10.85 -38.52
CA SER A 276 10.93 -10.95 -39.69
C SER A 276 12.29 -10.29 -39.45
N ASP A 277 13.25 -10.58 -40.31
CA ASP A 277 14.56 -9.93 -40.36
C ASP A 277 14.51 -8.47 -40.87
N ALA A 278 13.33 -7.89 -41.09
CA ALA A 278 13.17 -6.50 -41.50
C ALA A 278 13.66 -5.51 -40.44
N SER A 279 14.28 -4.42 -40.89
CA SER A 279 14.59 -3.25 -40.05
C SER A 279 13.39 -2.31 -39.95
N THR A 280 12.53 -2.25 -40.98
CA THR A 280 11.29 -1.46 -40.96
C THR A 280 10.09 -2.32 -41.35
N VAL A 281 9.04 -2.27 -40.53
CA VAL A 281 7.73 -2.86 -40.81
C VAL A 281 6.72 -1.73 -41.00
N ILE A 282 6.07 -1.71 -42.16
CA ILE A 282 5.00 -0.76 -42.48
C ILE A 282 3.65 -1.41 -42.20
N VAL A 283 2.82 -0.74 -41.41
CA VAL A 283 1.42 -1.11 -41.18
C VAL A 283 0.57 -0.16 -42.01
N ASP A 284 -0.02 -0.67 -43.10
CA ASP A 284 -0.82 0.12 -44.04
C ASP A 284 -2.21 0.42 -43.48
N ASP A 285 -2.79 1.55 -43.90
CA ASP A 285 -4.23 1.78 -43.76
C ASP A 285 -4.98 0.87 -44.73
N MET A 286 -5.82 0.00 -44.17
CA MET A 286 -6.60 -0.98 -44.93
C MET A 286 -8.05 -0.51 -45.14
N GLY A 287 -8.39 0.72 -44.73
CA GLY A 287 -9.76 1.22 -44.66
C GLY A 287 -10.60 0.58 -43.54
N SER A 288 -9.97 -0.29 -42.75
CA SER A 288 -10.54 -1.03 -41.62
C SER A 288 -9.48 -1.17 -40.51
N PRO A 289 -9.88 -1.21 -39.23
CA PRO A 289 -8.94 -1.47 -38.15
C PRO A 289 -8.21 -2.80 -38.29
N TRP A 290 -6.97 -2.84 -37.80
CA TRP A 290 -6.22 -4.06 -37.55
C TRP A 290 -6.65 -4.62 -36.20
N TYR A 291 -7.55 -5.61 -36.21
CA TYR A 291 -7.94 -6.31 -35.00
C TYR A 291 -6.86 -7.31 -34.61
N ILE A 292 -6.30 -7.19 -33.42
CA ILE A 292 -5.23 -8.04 -32.91
C ILE A 292 -5.61 -8.63 -31.55
N ARG A 293 -5.08 -9.80 -31.24
CA ARG A 293 -4.91 -10.24 -29.84
C ARG A 293 -3.68 -9.53 -29.27
N GLN A 294 -3.11 -10.04 -28.20
CA GLN A 294 -1.79 -9.60 -27.75
C GLN A 294 -0.69 -9.94 -28.77
N ILE A 295 0.11 -8.94 -29.15
CA ILE A 295 1.35 -9.10 -29.92
C ILE A 295 2.53 -9.14 -28.95
N LYS A 296 3.22 -10.27 -28.90
CA LYS A 296 4.45 -10.43 -28.11
C LYS A 296 5.66 -10.19 -28.98
N ILE A 297 6.45 -9.18 -28.64
CA ILE A 297 7.66 -8.82 -29.35
C ILE A 297 8.85 -9.32 -28.53
N SER A 298 9.50 -10.39 -28.99
CA SER A 298 10.61 -11.03 -28.27
C SER A 298 11.93 -10.31 -28.51
N LYS A 299 12.85 -10.37 -27.54
CA LYS A 299 14.22 -9.85 -27.70
C LYS A 299 14.92 -10.34 -28.97
N LYS A 300 14.75 -11.63 -29.30
CA LYS A 300 15.46 -12.31 -30.39
C LYS A 300 15.11 -11.73 -31.76
N ASP A 301 13.82 -11.54 -32.02
CA ASP A 301 13.32 -11.23 -33.36
C ASP A 301 12.77 -9.80 -33.49
N GLY A 302 12.46 -9.16 -32.36
CA GLY A 302 11.80 -7.85 -32.29
C GLY A 302 12.70 -6.66 -31.97
N SER A 303 13.98 -6.88 -31.66
CA SER A 303 14.95 -5.80 -31.44
C SER A 303 15.40 -5.16 -32.76
N ASN A 304 15.96 -3.95 -32.68
CA ASN A 304 16.56 -3.22 -33.80
C ASN A 304 15.59 -2.94 -34.96
N LYS A 305 14.41 -2.41 -34.63
CA LYS A 305 13.28 -2.36 -35.56
C LYS A 305 12.48 -1.08 -35.47
N GLN A 306 12.00 -0.64 -36.62
CA GLN A 306 11.08 0.47 -36.77
C GLN A 306 9.74 -0.03 -37.28
N ILE A 307 8.67 0.49 -36.72
CA ILE A 307 7.29 0.13 -37.02
C ILE A 307 6.59 1.43 -37.37
N ILE A 308 6.17 1.56 -38.63
CA ILE A 308 5.53 2.76 -39.15
C ILE A 308 4.05 2.46 -39.37
N PHE A 309 3.18 3.11 -38.63
CA PHE A 309 1.75 3.12 -38.87
C PHE A 309 1.41 4.25 -39.85
N LYS A 310 0.94 3.89 -41.03
CA LYS A 310 0.54 4.88 -42.05
C LYS A 310 -0.67 5.69 -41.55
N LYS A 311 -0.85 6.88 -42.13
CA LYS A 311 -1.99 7.75 -41.87
C LYS A 311 -3.31 6.97 -42.03
N GLY A 312 -4.18 6.99 -41.02
CA GLY A 312 -5.49 6.32 -41.02
C GLY A 312 -5.52 4.99 -40.26
N VAL A 313 -4.37 4.47 -39.85
CA VAL A 313 -4.29 3.17 -39.16
C VAL A 313 -4.95 3.20 -37.78
N LYS A 314 -5.79 2.19 -37.53
CA LYS A 314 -6.39 1.91 -36.23
C LYS A 314 -6.03 0.49 -35.80
N ILE A 315 -5.56 0.31 -34.57
CA ILE A 315 -5.34 -0.99 -33.94
C ILE A 315 -6.41 -1.18 -32.86
N HIS A 316 -7.12 -2.31 -32.88
CA HIS A 316 -8.10 -2.70 -31.87
C HIS A 316 -7.89 -4.12 -31.36
N ALA A 317 -8.40 -4.43 -30.16
CA ALA A 317 -8.39 -5.79 -29.69
C ALA A 317 -9.44 -6.64 -30.43
N VAL A 318 -9.12 -7.90 -30.70
CA VAL A 318 -10.14 -8.92 -30.97
C VAL A 318 -10.94 -9.12 -29.69
N LEU A 319 -12.21 -8.73 -29.71
CA LEU A 319 -13.10 -8.71 -28.54
C LEU A 319 -13.52 -10.12 -28.10
N GLN A 320 -12.61 -10.84 -27.44
CA GLN A 320 -12.91 -12.04 -26.67
C GLN A 320 -12.29 -11.92 -25.27
N PRO A 321 -12.99 -12.36 -24.20
CA PRO A 321 -12.55 -12.12 -22.82
C PRO A 321 -11.13 -12.59 -22.48
N ALA A 322 -10.62 -13.63 -23.16
CA ALA A 322 -9.26 -14.13 -22.93
C ALA A 322 -8.17 -13.23 -23.54
N PHE A 323 -8.47 -12.45 -24.58
CA PHE A 323 -7.48 -11.72 -25.37
C PHE A 323 -7.32 -10.26 -24.97
N VAL A 324 -8.32 -9.71 -24.28
CA VAL A 324 -8.30 -8.35 -23.72
C VAL A 324 -7.53 -8.26 -22.40
N LYS A 325 -6.98 -9.35 -21.86
CA LYS A 325 -6.25 -9.33 -20.58
C LYS A 325 -4.79 -8.91 -20.68
N GLY A 326 -4.17 -9.07 -21.86
CA GLY A 326 -2.77 -8.71 -22.10
C GLY A 326 -2.66 -7.38 -22.83
N SER A 327 -1.49 -6.74 -22.74
CA SER A 327 -1.22 -5.51 -23.49
C SER A 327 -1.32 -5.75 -25.00
N LEU A 328 -1.76 -4.76 -25.78
CA LEU A 328 -1.81 -4.90 -27.25
C LEU A 328 -0.42 -5.19 -27.81
N PHE A 329 0.58 -4.41 -27.40
CA PHE A 329 1.99 -4.66 -27.67
C PHE A 329 2.73 -4.97 -26.37
N GLU A 330 3.18 -6.22 -26.23
CA GLU A 330 3.92 -6.72 -25.08
C GLU A 330 5.38 -6.94 -25.45
N LEU A 331 6.26 -6.10 -24.95
CA LEU A 331 7.70 -6.15 -25.22
C LEU A 331 8.39 -7.08 -24.22
N GLN A 332 9.23 -7.99 -24.71
CA GLN A 332 9.92 -8.98 -23.87
C GLN A 332 11.45 -8.82 -23.98
N ASP A 333 11.99 -7.92 -23.15
CA ASP A 333 13.42 -7.58 -23.07
C ASP A 333 14.02 -7.09 -24.41
N VAL A 334 13.23 -6.39 -25.23
CA VAL A 334 13.67 -5.89 -26.54
C VAL A 334 14.61 -4.70 -26.40
N THR A 335 15.40 -4.43 -27.43
CA THR A 335 16.26 -3.25 -27.50
C THR A 335 16.16 -2.55 -28.86
N ASN A 336 16.22 -1.22 -28.87
CA ASN A 336 16.20 -0.38 -30.09
C ASN A 336 14.93 -0.60 -30.93
N ILE A 337 13.78 -0.25 -30.38
CA ILE A 337 12.50 -0.38 -31.07
C ILE A 337 11.80 0.97 -31.18
N VAL A 338 11.24 1.25 -32.35
CA VAL A 338 10.65 2.54 -32.69
C VAL A 338 9.26 2.33 -33.27
N PHE A 339 8.26 2.99 -32.70
CA PHE A 339 6.87 3.04 -33.18
C PHE A 339 6.56 4.47 -33.63
N ILE A 340 6.18 4.65 -34.89
CA ILE A 340 5.90 5.97 -35.48
C ILE A 340 4.53 5.97 -36.11
N GLY A 341 3.67 6.91 -35.71
CA GLY A 341 2.45 7.22 -36.43
C GLY A 341 2.66 8.33 -37.47
N GLU A 342 2.08 8.19 -38.65
CA GLU A 342 2.01 9.27 -39.65
C GLU A 342 0.69 10.05 -39.56
N GLY A 343 0.76 11.36 -39.81
CA GLY A 343 -0.42 12.23 -39.84
C GLY A 343 -0.59 13.08 -38.57
N GLU A 344 -1.82 13.50 -38.33
CA GLU A 344 -2.24 14.39 -37.23
C GLU A 344 -2.50 13.59 -35.94
N LEU A 345 -1.84 13.98 -34.84
CA LEU A 345 -2.00 13.38 -33.51
C LEU A 345 -3.46 13.51 -33.04
N GLY A 346 -4.00 12.43 -32.47
CA GLY A 346 -5.39 12.40 -32.00
C GLY A 346 -6.43 12.17 -33.09
N LYS A 347 -5.98 11.85 -34.32
CA LYS A 347 -6.88 11.62 -35.46
C LYS A 347 -6.45 10.45 -36.34
N ASP A 348 -5.20 10.42 -36.76
CA ASP A 348 -4.78 9.55 -37.86
C ASP A 348 -4.25 8.17 -37.43
N VAL A 349 -3.53 8.07 -36.31
CA VAL A 349 -3.02 6.78 -35.80
C VAL A 349 -3.52 6.51 -34.39
N TYR A 350 -4.40 5.53 -34.28
CA TYR A 350 -5.07 5.13 -33.02
C TYR A 350 -4.66 3.72 -32.60
N ILE A 351 -4.26 3.56 -31.33
CA ILE A 351 -3.92 2.26 -30.74
C ILE A 351 -4.66 2.10 -29.41
N GLY A 352 -5.72 1.28 -29.43
CA GLY A 352 -6.57 1.11 -28.26
C GLY A 352 -7.39 -0.16 -28.34
N GLN A 353 -7.52 -0.89 -27.23
CA GLN A 353 -8.26 -2.16 -27.21
C GLN A 353 -9.70 -1.98 -27.70
N PHE A 354 -10.31 -0.83 -27.40
CA PHE A 354 -11.65 -0.44 -27.84
C PHE A 354 -11.58 0.77 -28.77
N PRO A 355 -12.57 0.95 -29.67
CA PRO A 355 -12.63 2.13 -30.52
C PRO A 355 -12.98 3.41 -29.76
N ASP A 356 -13.70 3.29 -28.65
CA ASP A 356 -14.15 4.40 -27.82
C ASP A 356 -14.55 3.95 -26.40
N ARG A 357 -14.83 4.93 -25.55
CA ARG A 357 -15.29 4.77 -24.18
C ARG A 357 -16.55 3.92 -24.07
N ALA A 358 -17.53 4.21 -24.92
CA ALA A 358 -18.84 3.56 -24.86
C ALA A 358 -18.70 2.05 -25.10
N SER A 359 -17.91 1.67 -26.10
CA SER A 359 -17.57 0.30 -26.44
C SER A 359 -16.80 -0.40 -25.32
N ARG A 360 -15.83 0.30 -24.69
CA ARG A 360 -15.10 -0.23 -23.53
C ARG A 360 -16.04 -0.58 -22.37
N PHE A 361 -16.92 0.34 -21.98
CA PHE A 361 -17.86 0.09 -20.88
C PHE A 361 -18.93 -0.95 -21.25
N ALA A 362 -19.44 -0.93 -22.48
CA ALA A 362 -20.43 -1.90 -22.97
C ALA A 362 -19.88 -3.34 -23.00
N SER A 363 -18.56 -3.50 -23.08
CA SER A 363 -17.91 -4.81 -23.05
C SER A 363 -18.09 -5.59 -21.73
N GLY A 364 -18.38 -4.89 -20.63
CA GLY A 364 -18.50 -5.48 -19.29
C GLY A 364 -17.18 -6.02 -18.71
N ILE A 365 -16.04 -5.79 -19.37
CA ILE A 365 -14.72 -6.21 -18.89
C ILE A 365 -14.17 -5.11 -17.97
N SER A 366 -13.82 -5.48 -16.74
CA SER A 366 -13.47 -4.53 -15.67
C SER A 366 -11.96 -4.36 -15.42
N TYR A 367 -11.10 -5.10 -16.12
CA TYR A 367 -9.63 -4.98 -16.01
C TYR A 367 -8.93 -5.80 -17.11
N GLY A 368 -7.88 -5.24 -17.75
CA GLY A 368 -6.97 -6.04 -18.58
C GLY A 368 -6.17 -5.32 -19.66
N GLY A 369 -4.85 -5.35 -19.60
CA GLY A 369 -3.98 -5.05 -20.74
C GLY A 369 -3.82 -3.56 -21.07
N SER A 370 -2.56 -3.15 -21.21
CA SER A 370 -2.19 -1.78 -21.60
C SER A 370 -2.14 -1.62 -23.12
N GLY A 371 -2.09 -0.38 -23.62
CA GLY A 371 -1.74 -0.14 -25.03
C GLY A 371 -0.34 -0.70 -25.33
N PHE A 372 0.62 -0.35 -24.48
CA PHE A 372 2.00 -0.83 -24.53
C PHE A 372 2.45 -1.32 -23.16
N GLY A 373 2.99 -2.54 -23.11
CA GLY A 373 3.38 -3.19 -21.86
C GLY A 373 4.65 -4.04 -21.97
N GLY A 374 5.13 -4.50 -20.82
CA GLY A 374 6.28 -5.41 -20.72
C GLY A 374 7.60 -4.71 -20.36
N LYS A 375 8.69 -5.09 -21.02
CA LYS A 375 10.05 -4.62 -20.70
C LYS A 375 10.89 -4.39 -21.95
N GLY A 376 11.56 -3.23 -22.03
CA GLY A 376 12.43 -2.89 -23.16
C GLY A 376 13.43 -1.78 -22.85
N ARG A 377 14.48 -1.68 -23.68
CA ARG A 377 15.48 -0.60 -23.63
C ARG A 377 15.54 0.15 -24.96
N ASN A 378 15.70 1.47 -24.95
CA ASN A 378 15.72 2.29 -26.17
C ASN A 378 14.42 2.10 -26.97
N VAL A 379 13.31 2.51 -26.36
CA VAL A 379 11.96 2.39 -26.92
C VAL A 379 11.44 3.77 -27.27
N LEU A 380 11.18 4.05 -28.54
CA LEU A 380 10.58 5.31 -28.99
C LEU A 380 9.14 5.08 -29.45
N LEU A 381 8.19 5.81 -28.86
CA LEU A 381 6.85 6.02 -29.38
C LEU A 381 6.75 7.47 -29.86
N LYS A 382 6.38 7.66 -31.12
CA LYS A 382 6.29 8.98 -31.74
C LYS A 382 4.97 9.15 -32.48
N ASN A 383 4.25 10.24 -32.21
CA ASN A 383 3.01 10.59 -32.90
C ASN A 383 1.95 9.48 -32.82
N ILE A 384 1.70 8.97 -31.61
CA ILE A 384 0.75 7.89 -31.33
C ILE A 384 -0.33 8.39 -30.38
N TRP A 385 -1.60 8.10 -30.73
CA TRP A 385 -2.73 8.20 -29.82
C TRP A 385 -3.04 6.83 -29.23
N SER A 386 -2.76 6.63 -27.94
CA SER A 386 -3.11 5.41 -27.21
C SER A 386 -4.24 5.65 -26.23
N ALA A 387 -5.35 4.96 -26.45
CA ALA A 387 -6.59 5.26 -25.74
C ALA A 387 -7.51 4.07 -25.54
N ASN A 388 -8.47 4.22 -24.61
CA ASN A 388 -9.53 3.25 -24.34
C ASN A 388 -9.00 1.82 -24.10
N ASN A 389 -7.85 1.67 -23.45
CA ASN A 389 -7.38 0.39 -22.94
C ASN A 389 -8.05 0.08 -21.58
N LEU A 390 -8.08 -1.19 -21.15
CA LEU A 390 -8.63 -1.63 -19.86
C LEU A 390 -7.58 -1.65 -18.74
N ASP A 391 -6.34 -1.26 -19.02
CA ASP A 391 -5.32 -0.91 -18.03
C ASP A 391 -4.72 0.47 -18.38
N ASP A 392 -3.42 0.56 -18.64
CA ASP A 392 -2.71 1.81 -18.88
C ASP A 392 -2.53 2.12 -20.37
N GLY A 393 -2.28 3.39 -20.71
CA GLY A 393 -1.81 3.75 -22.05
C GLY A 393 -0.41 3.18 -22.32
N PHE A 394 0.48 3.32 -21.32
CA PHE A 394 1.86 2.86 -21.38
C PHE A 394 2.34 2.39 -19.99
N CYS A 395 2.76 1.13 -19.87
CA CYS A 395 3.27 0.56 -18.62
C CYS A 395 4.43 -0.39 -18.90
N MET A 396 5.66 0.13 -18.90
CA MET A 396 6.85 -0.67 -19.25
C MET A 396 8.01 -0.49 -18.27
N GLY A 397 8.68 -1.61 -17.98
CA GLY A 397 9.97 -1.62 -17.30
C GLY A 397 11.15 -1.53 -18.29
N GLY A 398 12.36 -1.34 -17.76
CA GLY A 398 13.59 -1.15 -18.56
C GLY A 398 13.99 0.32 -18.64
N GLY A 399 14.73 0.77 -19.66
CA GLY A 399 15.27 2.15 -19.64
C GLY A 399 15.30 2.82 -21.00
N HIS A 400 15.50 4.14 -21.03
CA HIS A 400 15.53 4.94 -22.26
C HIS A 400 14.24 4.79 -23.06
N HIS A 401 13.11 5.08 -22.41
CA HIS A 401 11.82 5.18 -23.09
C HIS A 401 11.58 6.62 -23.50
N TYR A 402 11.13 6.81 -24.74
CA TYR A 402 10.90 8.12 -25.33
C TYR A 402 9.47 8.15 -25.85
N LEU A 403 8.62 9.02 -25.31
CA LEU A 403 7.30 9.32 -25.88
C LEU A 403 7.35 10.76 -26.38
N VAL A 404 7.18 10.94 -27.69
CA VAL A 404 7.32 12.23 -28.36
C VAL A 404 6.07 12.52 -29.19
N ASP A 405 5.41 13.64 -28.90
CA ASP A 405 4.15 14.02 -29.55
C ASP A 405 3.09 12.91 -29.39
N CYS A 406 2.79 12.50 -28.16
CA CYS A 406 1.87 11.40 -27.87
C CYS A 406 0.61 11.88 -27.13
N LEU A 407 -0.49 11.16 -27.33
CA LEU A 407 -1.75 11.36 -26.62
C LEU A 407 -2.12 10.07 -25.89
N LEU A 408 -2.10 10.09 -24.57
CA LEU A 408 -2.52 8.99 -23.70
C LEU A 408 -3.86 9.38 -23.06
N ASP A 409 -4.93 8.78 -23.56
CA ASP A 409 -6.27 9.34 -23.44
C ASP A 409 -7.31 8.30 -23.04
N ASP A 410 -8.14 8.61 -22.06
CA ASP A 410 -9.30 7.78 -21.69
C ASP A 410 -8.93 6.32 -21.42
N ASN A 411 -7.75 6.07 -20.85
CA ASN A 411 -7.34 4.74 -20.42
C ASN A 411 -8.00 4.37 -19.08
N TYR A 412 -8.23 3.07 -18.85
CA TYR A 412 -9.11 2.62 -17.77
C TYR A 412 -8.46 2.78 -16.41
N ARG A 413 -7.12 2.67 -16.34
CA ARG A 413 -6.35 2.88 -15.11
C ARG A 413 -5.41 4.06 -15.21
N GLN A 414 -4.49 4.14 -16.16
CA GLN A 414 -3.56 5.26 -16.17
C GLN A 414 -3.19 5.72 -17.57
N GLY A 415 -2.73 6.97 -17.69
CA GLY A 415 -2.00 7.37 -18.88
C GLY A 415 -0.69 6.61 -18.95
N LEU A 416 0.14 6.76 -17.92
CA LEU A 416 1.47 6.18 -17.81
C LEU A 416 1.79 5.68 -16.39
N SER A 417 2.32 4.46 -16.33
CA SER A 417 2.85 3.85 -15.10
C SER A 417 4.38 3.79 -15.15
N ILE A 418 5.05 4.43 -14.17
CA ILE A 418 6.49 4.34 -13.95
C ILE A 418 6.74 3.30 -12.84
N VAL A 419 7.14 2.09 -13.23
CA VAL A 419 7.31 0.96 -12.31
C VAL A 419 8.77 0.73 -11.92
N TRP A 420 9.62 0.40 -12.88
CA TRP A 420 11.06 0.22 -12.69
C TRP A 420 11.74 0.59 -14.00
N SER A 421 11.95 1.89 -14.18
CA SER A 421 12.58 2.42 -15.38
C SER A 421 13.59 3.53 -15.14
N ASP A 422 14.51 3.69 -16.08
CA ASP A 422 15.60 4.67 -16.01
C ASP A 422 15.72 5.50 -17.29
N ASN A 423 16.15 6.77 -17.17
CA ASN A 423 16.51 7.64 -18.31
C ASN A 423 15.40 7.83 -19.36
N CYS A 424 14.16 8.05 -18.93
CA CYS A 424 12.99 8.20 -19.81
C CYS A 424 12.68 9.67 -20.13
N VAL A 425 12.21 9.96 -21.35
CA VAL A 425 11.79 11.29 -21.78
C VAL A 425 10.38 11.25 -22.36
N TYR A 426 9.52 12.12 -21.85
CA TYR A 426 8.15 12.37 -22.30
C TYR A 426 8.09 13.81 -22.77
N LYS A 427 8.05 14.03 -24.09
CA LYS A 427 8.07 15.38 -24.69
C LYS A 427 6.80 15.61 -25.50
N ASN A 428 6.13 16.74 -25.26
CA ASN A 428 4.87 17.10 -25.92
C ASN A 428 3.80 16.01 -25.74
N VAL A 429 3.68 15.45 -24.53
CA VAL A 429 2.72 14.37 -24.24
C VAL A 429 1.51 14.92 -23.50
N THR A 430 0.32 14.51 -23.93
CA THR A 430 -0.93 14.78 -23.21
C THR A 430 -1.41 13.53 -22.49
N PHE A 431 -1.67 13.66 -21.18
CA PHE A 431 -2.23 12.60 -20.33
C PHE A 431 -3.61 13.04 -19.83
N CYS A 432 -4.69 12.43 -20.33
CA CYS A 432 -6.02 12.93 -20.03
C CYS A 432 -7.13 11.88 -19.93
N ARG A 433 -8.22 12.29 -19.26
CA ARG A 433 -9.54 11.62 -19.25
C ARG A 433 -9.56 10.18 -18.72
N THR A 434 -8.53 9.75 -17.99
CA THR A 434 -8.48 8.40 -17.40
C THR A 434 -9.66 8.15 -16.47
N VAL A 435 -10.34 7.02 -16.65
CA VAL A 435 -11.53 6.64 -15.87
C VAL A 435 -11.88 5.17 -16.07
N GLY A 436 -12.26 4.47 -14.99
CA GLY A 436 -12.59 3.05 -15.06
C GLY A 436 -12.37 2.26 -13.77
N GLY A 437 -11.12 1.81 -13.56
CA GLY A 437 -10.67 1.17 -12.30
C GLY A 437 -9.46 1.86 -11.66
N GLU A 438 -9.45 1.97 -10.33
CA GLU A 438 -8.42 2.73 -9.60
C GLU A 438 -6.98 2.26 -9.93
N PRO A 439 -6.00 3.17 -10.06
CA PRO A 439 -6.07 4.54 -9.56
C PRO A 439 -6.59 5.60 -10.53
N HIS A 440 -6.66 5.44 -11.85
CA HIS A 440 -7.15 6.48 -12.79
C HIS A 440 -6.26 7.73 -12.94
N ASN A 441 -4.94 7.60 -12.86
CA ASN A 441 -4.03 8.76 -12.88
C ASN A 441 -3.56 9.14 -14.28
N GLY A 442 -3.24 10.40 -14.51
CA GLY A 442 -2.47 10.78 -15.70
C GLY A 442 -1.11 10.06 -15.72
N VAL A 443 -0.36 10.18 -14.63
CA VAL A 443 0.89 9.47 -14.36
C VAL A 443 0.90 8.92 -12.93
N ASP A 444 1.30 7.67 -12.76
CA ASP A 444 1.63 7.09 -11.46
C ASP A 444 3.10 6.64 -11.40
N LEU A 445 3.79 7.03 -10.33
CA LEU A 445 5.06 6.42 -9.94
C LEU A 445 4.75 5.30 -8.95
N GLU A 446 4.78 4.06 -9.43
CA GLU A 446 4.30 2.87 -8.73
C GLU A 446 5.30 1.70 -8.67
N PRO A 447 6.58 1.92 -8.29
CA PRO A 447 7.47 0.81 -7.98
C PRO A 447 6.88 -0.04 -6.86
N VAL A 448 6.70 -1.33 -7.17
CA VAL A 448 6.06 -2.31 -6.27
C VAL A 448 6.90 -2.58 -5.02
N TYR A 449 8.22 -2.41 -5.11
CA TYR A 449 9.15 -2.68 -4.01
C TYR A 449 10.02 -1.46 -3.68
N GLU A 450 10.40 -1.36 -2.41
CA GLU A 450 11.18 -0.24 -1.88
C GLU A 450 12.56 -0.06 -2.52
N VAL A 451 13.09 -1.12 -3.11
CA VAL A 451 14.39 -1.11 -3.76
C VAL A 451 14.26 -0.88 -5.27
N TYR A 452 13.08 -0.62 -5.83
CA TYR A 452 12.99 -0.35 -7.26
C TYR A 452 13.26 1.12 -7.52
N SER A 453 14.41 1.39 -8.14
CA SER A 453 14.82 2.74 -8.52
C SER A 453 14.05 3.22 -9.75
N SER A 454 13.76 4.52 -9.79
CA SER A 454 13.18 5.19 -10.95
C SER A 454 13.93 6.50 -11.20
N PRO A 455 15.20 6.45 -11.65
CA PRO A 455 15.99 7.64 -11.89
C PRO A 455 15.81 8.16 -13.32
N ALA A 456 15.85 9.48 -13.44
CA ALA A 456 15.98 10.27 -14.65
C ALA A 456 14.76 10.21 -15.58
N HIS A 457 13.60 10.66 -15.11
CA HIS A 457 12.39 10.84 -15.92
C HIS A 457 12.15 12.32 -16.22
N TYR A 458 12.04 12.66 -17.49
CA TYR A 458 11.87 14.02 -17.98
C TYR A 458 10.49 14.18 -18.61
N PHE A 459 9.72 15.16 -18.16
CA PHE A 459 8.42 15.55 -18.72
C PHE A 459 8.58 16.98 -19.24
N LEU A 460 8.60 17.14 -20.56
CA LEU A 460 8.91 18.40 -21.23
C LEU A 460 7.71 18.84 -22.04
N ASN A 461 7.16 20.03 -21.73
CA ASN A 461 6.00 20.59 -22.43
C ASN A 461 4.81 19.61 -22.46
N CYS A 462 4.50 19.00 -21.32
CA CYS A 462 3.41 18.03 -21.18
C CYS A 462 2.15 18.68 -20.59
N ARG A 463 0.99 18.10 -20.93
CA ARG A 463 -0.31 18.58 -20.45
C ARG A 463 -1.10 17.46 -19.75
N PHE A 464 -1.74 17.81 -18.64
CA PHE A 464 -2.50 16.88 -17.81
C PHE A 464 -3.88 17.48 -17.49
N PHE A 465 -4.96 16.73 -17.79
CA PHE A 465 -6.31 17.21 -17.47
C PHE A 465 -7.36 16.08 -17.41
N ASP A 466 -8.42 16.32 -16.65
CA ASP A 466 -9.62 15.47 -16.58
C ASP A 466 -9.37 14.00 -16.16
N ASN A 467 -8.24 13.73 -15.49
CA ASN A 467 -7.91 12.41 -14.94
C ASN A 467 -8.69 12.17 -13.64
N ALA A 468 -9.30 10.99 -13.46
CA ALA A 468 -10.31 10.79 -12.41
C ALA A 468 -9.79 10.76 -10.96
N ALA A 469 -8.53 10.37 -10.70
CA ALA A 469 -7.96 10.43 -9.34
C ALA A 469 -6.72 11.34 -9.19
N GLY A 470 -6.30 11.99 -10.27
CA GLY A 470 -5.26 13.01 -10.24
C GLY A 470 -4.38 13.01 -11.47
N ASN A 471 -3.64 14.10 -11.65
CA ASN A 471 -2.77 14.26 -12.81
C ASN A 471 -1.45 13.52 -12.60
N VAL A 472 -0.80 13.71 -11.45
CA VAL A 472 0.41 12.98 -11.06
C VAL A 472 0.26 12.46 -9.65
N VAL A 473 0.42 11.16 -9.50
CA VAL A 473 0.42 10.49 -8.20
C VAL A 473 1.74 9.77 -8.04
N LEU A 474 2.38 9.90 -6.88
CA LEU A 474 3.50 9.04 -6.51
C LEU A 474 2.99 8.05 -5.46
N SER A 475 2.39 6.94 -5.93
CA SER A 475 1.89 5.83 -5.09
C SER A 475 2.99 4.81 -4.76
N SER A 476 4.20 5.29 -4.64
CA SER A 476 5.42 4.51 -4.61
C SER A 476 5.72 3.90 -3.24
N SER A 477 6.33 2.71 -3.21
CA SER A 477 7.01 2.24 -1.98
C SER A 477 8.50 2.56 -1.98
N THR A 478 9.03 3.18 -3.03
CA THR A 478 10.48 3.25 -3.23
C THR A 478 11.20 4.13 -2.22
N TYR A 479 12.32 3.60 -1.74
CA TYR A 479 13.38 4.31 -1.04
C TYR A 479 14.67 4.36 -1.87
N ALA A 480 14.64 3.82 -3.09
CA ALA A 480 15.77 3.85 -3.99
C ALA A 480 15.85 5.21 -4.75
N PRO A 481 17.00 5.50 -5.40
CA PRO A 481 17.16 6.63 -6.32
C PRO A 481 15.94 6.93 -7.20
N THR A 482 15.34 8.11 -7.02
CA THR A 482 14.10 8.53 -7.69
C THR A 482 14.17 9.98 -8.18
N THR A 483 14.11 10.23 -9.49
CA THR A 483 14.15 11.60 -10.02
C THR A 483 13.16 11.84 -11.15
N LEU A 484 12.40 12.93 -11.03
CA LEU A 484 11.40 13.36 -12.01
C LEU A 484 11.59 14.86 -12.29
N TYR A 485 11.52 15.29 -13.54
CA TYR A 485 11.63 16.70 -13.92
C TYR A 485 10.51 17.08 -14.85
N PHE A 486 9.58 17.87 -14.35
CA PHE A 486 8.49 18.48 -15.11
C PHE A 486 8.92 19.90 -15.47
N LYS A 487 9.12 20.16 -16.76
CA LYS A 487 9.54 21.47 -17.27
C LYS A 487 8.52 21.97 -18.29
N ASP A 488 8.06 23.20 -18.09
CA ASP A 488 7.11 23.89 -18.97
C ASP A 488 5.78 23.10 -19.11
N CYS A 489 5.33 22.45 -18.03
CA CYS A 489 4.15 21.59 -18.02
C CYS A 489 2.89 22.30 -17.50
N GLU A 490 1.73 21.89 -18.00
CA GLU A 490 0.41 22.38 -17.57
C GLU A 490 -0.42 21.28 -16.92
N PHE A 491 -0.86 21.52 -15.70
CA PHE A 491 -1.73 20.63 -14.95
C PHE A 491 -3.06 21.34 -14.68
N ASP A 492 -4.06 21.10 -15.52
CA ASP A 492 -5.39 21.67 -15.32
C ASP A 492 -6.07 21.03 -14.09
N ALA A 493 -7.02 21.75 -13.50
CA ALA A 493 -7.75 21.26 -12.35
C ALA A 493 -8.52 19.98 -12.73
N GLY A 494 -8.19 18.87 -12.06
CA GLY A 494 -8.74 17.55 -12.33
C GLY A 494 -10.02 17.26 -11.55
N ARG A 495 -10.61 16.08 -11.74
CA ARG A 495 -11.79 15.61 -10.99
C ARG A 495 -11.50 15.24 -9.53
N TYR A 496 -10.25 15.37 -9.12
CA TYR A 496 -9.77 15.05 -7.77
C TYR A 496 -8.60 15.97 -7.41
N ARG A 497 -7.59 15.49 -6.68
CA ARG A 497 -6.36 16.23 -6.34
C ARG A 497 -5.47 16.34 -7.57
N ASN A 498 -4.69 17.41 -7.71
CA ASN A 498 -3.81 17.57 -8.88
C ASN A 498 -2.52 16.73 -8.74
N LEU A 499 -1.68 17.06 -7.77
CA LEU A 499 -0.45 16.32 -7.46
C LEU A 499 -0.57 15.66 -6.08
N SER A 500 -0.38 14.35 -6.01
CA SER A 500 -0.48 13.59 -4.75
C SER A 500 0.73 12.72 -4.48
N ILE A 501 1.28 12.81 -3.27
CA ILE A 501 2.26 11.85 -2.75
C ILE A 501 1.53 10.91 -1.79
N LEU A 502 1.42 9.66 -2.20
CA LEU A 502 0.74 8.60 -1.45
C LEU A 502 1.71 7.51 -0.97
N ALA A 503 3.00 7.80 -0.96
CA ALA A 503 4.05 6.81 -0.88
C ALA A 503 3.96 5.90 0.35
N ARG A 504 4.18 4.60 0.21
CA ARG A 504 4.19 3.60 1.29
C ARG A 504 5.49 3.71 2.08
N LEU A 505 5.38 3.73 3.41
CA LEU A 505 6.57 3.70 4.26
C LEU A 505 7.08 2.25 4.33
N GLY A 506 8.40 2.07 4.38
CA GLY A 506 9.05 0.82 4.04
C GLY A 506 8.73 -0.35 4.97
N ILE A 507 8.26 -1.44 4.36
CA ILE A 507 8.07 -2.80 4.90
C ILE A 507 9.36 -3.64 4.80
N TYR A 508 10.28 -3.34 3.86
CA TYR A 508 11.44 -4.18 3.49
C TYR A 508 12.82 -3.60 3.84
N THR A 509 13.00 -2.27 3.80
CA THR A 509 14.31 -1.59 3.94
C THR A 509 14.63 -1.15 5.38
N GLY A 510 13.71 -1.35 6.32
CA GLY A 510 13.86 -0.90 7.71
C GLY A 510 13.52 0.58 7.90
N PRO A 511 13.47 1.08 9.14
CA PRO A 511 12.69 2.26 9.50
C PRO A 511 13.28 3.59 8.98
N VAL A 512 12.39 4.45 8.47
CA VAL A 512 12.38 5.92 8.68
C VAL A 512 13.55 6.70 8.05
N GLN A 513 13.65 6.71 6.72
CA GLN A 513 14.49 7.64 5.96
C GLN A 513 13.78 8.21 4.73
N LYS A 514 14.33 9.23 4.08
CA LYS A 514 13.86 9.66 2.75
C LYS A 514 14.49 8.81 1.66
N ALA A 515 13.84 8.72 0.50
CA ALA A 515 14.49 8.23 -0.70
C ALA A 515 15.56 9.25 -1.15
N PRO A 516 16.73 8.82 -1.66
CA PRO A 516 17.58 9.67 -2.48
C PRO A 516 16.72 10.13 -3.66
N SER A 517 16.36 11.40 -3.68
CA SER A 517 15.36 11.88 -4.62
C SER A 517 15.61 13.29 -5.08
N ARG A 518 15.14 13.57 -6.29
CA ARG A 518 15.15 14.90 -6.88
C ARG A 518 13.96 15.07 -7.82
N ILE A 519 12.86 15.60 -7.29
CA ILE A 519 11.62 15.81 -8.04
C ILE A 519 11.45 17.31 -8.27
N ILE A 520 11.48 17.75 -9.52
CA ILE A 520 11.49 19.17 -9.87
C ILE A 520 10.30 19.48 -10.76
N PHE A 521 9.56 20.53 -10.40
CA PHE A 521 8.59 21.20 -11.26
C PHE A 521 9.16 22.58 -11.57
N GLU A 522 9.37 22.89 -12.85
CA GLU A 522 9.96 24.15 -13.29
C GLU A 522 9.10 24.78 -14.38
N ASN A 523 8.77 26.06 -14.21
CA ASN A 523 7.90 26.83 -15.11
C ASN A 523 6.53 26.17 -15.35
N CYS A 524 5.96 25.54 -14.33
CA CYS A 524 4.70 24.81 -14.45
C CYS A 524 3.48 25.66 -14.01
N ARG A 525 2.34 25.46 -14.70
CA ARG A 525 1.01 25.89 -14.21
C ARG A 525 0.32 24.72 -13.53
N ILE A 526 -0.10 24.87 -12.27
CA ILE A 526 -0.74 23.82 -11.48
C ILE A 526 -2.07 24.34 -10.91
N ASP A 527 -3.17 23.95 -11.54
CA ASP A 527 -4.50 24.45 -11.18
C ASP A 527 -5.20 23.47 -10.22
N GLY A 528 -5.90 24.00 -9.21
CA GLY A 528 -6.63 23.20 -8.23
C GLY A 528 -8.02 23.76 -7.95
N HIS A 529 -8.79 23.07 -7.13
CA HIS A 529 -10.12 23.51 -6.74
C HIS A 529 -10.15 23.96 -5.27
N ALA A 530 -11.08 24.85 -4.94
CA ALA A 530 -11.25 25.37 -3.60
C ALA A 530 -11.72 24.30 -2.59
N ASP A 531 -12.33 23.23 -3.09
CA ASP A 531 -12.84 22.04 -2.41
C ASP A 531 -11.98 20.77 -2.68
N SER A 532 -10.85 20.90 -3.38
CA SER A 532 -9.86 19.84 -3.59
C SER A 532 -8.44 20.41 -3.75
N SER A 533 -7.56 20.13 -2.80
CA SER A 533 -6.19 20.66 -2.76
C SER A 533 -5.39 20.40 -4.05
N ALA A 534 -4.63 21.41 -4.48
CA ALA A 534 -3.70 21.28 -5.61
C ALA A 534 -2.56 20.30 -5.26
N LEU A 535 -2.05 20.37 -4.03
CA LEU A 535 -0.95 19.57 -3.53
C LEU A 535 -1.41 18.76 -2.31
N PHE A 536 -1.25 17.44 -2.38
CA PHE A 536 -1.61 16.53 -1.29
C PHE A 536 -0.44 15.62 -0.91
N TRP A 537 -0.12 15.56 0.38
CA TRP A 537 0.95 14.70 0.91
C TRP A 537 0.46 13.87 2.09
N ASN A 538 0.70 12.55 2.08
CA ASN A 538 0.53 11.73 3.30
C ASN A 538 1.86 11.40 4.01
N THR A 539 2.99 11.70 3.37
CA THR A 539 4.33 11.48 3.91
C THR A 539 5.35 12.37 3.20
N MET A 540 6.49 12.59 3.86
CA MET A 540 7.58 13.44 3.37
C MET A 540 8.82 12.58 3.07
N ILE A 541 8.75 11.71 2.06
CA ILE A 541 9.88 10.81 1.71
C ILE A 541 10.71 11.29 0.52
N PHE A 542 10.29 12.34 -0.19
CA PHE A 542 10.98 12.84 -1.38
C PHE A 542 11.45 14.29 -1.18
N ASP A 543 12.64 14.59 -1.67
CA ASP A 543 13.07 15.96 -1.89
C ASP A 543 12.44 16.50 -3.18
N MET A 544 11.79 17.66 -3.07
CA MET A 544 11.01 18.27 -4.15
C MET A 544 11.31 19.76 -4.30
N TRP A 545 11.26 20.25 -5.53
CA TRP A 545 11.42 21.66 -5.87
C TRP A 545 10.28 22.11 -6.79
N PHE A 546 9.66 23.23 -6.46
CA PHE A 546 8.79 23.99 -7.34
C PHE A 546 9.52 25.28 -7.68
N LYS A 547 9.77 25.53 -8.97
CA LYS A 547 10.57 26.65 -9.47
C LYS A 547 9.76 27.42 -10.51
N ASN A 548 9.53 28.70 -10.29
CA ASN A 548 8.76 29.55 -11.21
C ASN A 548 7.35 29.00 -11.49
N CYS A 549 6.75 28.28 -10.54
CA CYS A 549 5.43 27.67 -10.72
C CYS A 549 4.31 28.63 -10.30
N VAL A 550 3.19 28.56 -11.00
CA VAL A 550 1.96 29.30 -10.66
C VAL A 550 0.86 28.31 -10.32
N PHE A 551 0.22 28.51 -9.17
CA PHE A 551 -0.92 27.76 -8.68
C PHE A 551 -2.17 28.61 -8.75
N ASN A 552 -3.25 28.11 -9.37
CA ASN A 552 -4.50 28.85 -9.47
C ASN A 552 -5.68 28.06 -8.93
N ASP A 553 -6.49 28.73 -8.11
CA ASP A 553 -7.80 28.26 -7.72
C ASP A 553 -8.78 28.41 -8.89
N LYS A 554 -9.45 27.32 -9.28
CA LYS A 554 -10.49 27.29 -10.32
C LYS A 554 -11.90 27.24 -9.75
N GLY A 555 -12.06 27.53 -8.45
CA GLY A 555 -13.34 27.47 -7.76
C GLY A 555 -13.72 26.05 -7.39
N HIS A 556 -15.03 25.79 -7.29
CA HIS A 556 -15.53 24.49 -6.86
C HIS A 556 -15.41 23.45 -7.98
N LEU A 557 -14.91 22.27 -7.64
CA LEU A 557 -15.11 21.06 -8.42
C LEU A 557 -16.56 20.60 -8.32
N ASP A 558 -17.05 20.53 -7.07
CA ASP A 558 -18.41 20.13 -6.75
C ASP A 558 -19.10 21.26 -5.98
N PRO A 559 -20.10 21.92 -6.58
CA PRO A 559 -20.79 23.04 -5.95
C PRO A 559 -21.57 22.67 -4.69
N THR A 560 -21.80 21.37 -4.43
CA THR A 560 -22.39 20.89 -3.18
C THR A 560 -21.36 20.74 -2.05
N ARG A 561 -20.06 20.69 -2.39
CA ARG A 561 -18.98 20.59 -1.39
C ARG A 561 -18.62 21.96 -0.87
N LYS A 562 -18.30 22.02 0.43
CA LYS A 562 -17.75 23.23 1.04
C LYS A 562 -16.35 23.48 0.45
N PRO A 563 -15.99 24.72 0.10
CA PRO A 563 -14.67 25.06 -0.41
C PRO A 563 -13.70 25.24 0.77
N ASN A 564 -13.53 24.22 1.63
CA ASN A 564 -12.75 24.30 2.86
C ASN A 564 -11.39 23.59 2.76
N MET A 565 -10.78 23.55 1.56
CA MET A 565 -9.46 22.94 1.36
C MET A 565 -8.39 23.99 1.10
N SER A 566 -7.26 23.86 1.80
CA SER A 566 -6.02 24.61 1.52
C SER A 566 -5.36 24.13 0.22
N PRO A 567 -4.59 25.00 -0.47
CA PRO A 567 -3.88 24.60 -1.69
C PRO A 567 -2.85 23.49 -1.42
N ILE A 568 -2.22 23.51 -0.23
CA ILE A 568 -1.38 22.42 0.28
C ILE A 568 -2.09 21.74 1.45
N PHE A 569 -2.27 20.43 1.35
CA PHE A 569 -2.87 19.62 2.41
C PHE A 569 -2.00 18.44 2.79
N LEU A 570 -1.69 18.33 4.08
CA LEU A 570 -0.93 17.22 4.66
C LEU A 570 -1.87 16.29 5.41
N ASN A 571 -1.93 15.01 5.02
CA ASN A 571 -2.69 13.98 5.73
C ASN A 571 -1.75 12.98 6.44
N LEU A 572 -1.32 13.33 7.64
CA LEU A 572 -0.24 12.73 8.42
C LEU A 572 -0.70 11.55 9.30
N ASP A 573 -1.55 10.68 8.77
CA ASP A 573 -2.21 9.66 9.62
C ASP A 573 -1.28 8.55 10.09
N ARG A 574 -0.09 8.41 9.49
CA ARG A 574 0.75 7.21 9.61
C ARG A 574 1.37 6.99 11.00
N GLY A 575 1.35 5.73 11.44
CA GLY A 575 1.52 5.29 12.83
C GLY A 575 2.94 5.14 13.38
N TYR A 576 3.99 5.49 12.64
CA TYR A 576 5.31 4.89 12.87
C TYR A 576 6.40 5.81 13.46
N TRP A 577 6.11 7.10 13.71
CA TRP A 577 7.07 8.02 14.32
C TRP A 577 6.41 9.00 15.29
N ASP A 578 7.07 9.27 16.41
CA ASP A 578 6.65 10.23 17.44
C ASP A 578 7.62 11.42 17.48
N GLY A 579 7.13 12.59 17.10
CA GLY A 579 7.91 13.82 16.99
C GLY A 579 8.28 14.15 15.54
N PHE A 580 9.26 15.04 15.36
CA PHE A 580 9.75 15.39 14.04
C PHE A 580 10.42 14.19 13.39
N TYR A 581 9.99 13.88 12.17
CA TYR A 581 10.63 12.86 11.36
C TYR A 581 12.13 13.19 11.22
N PRO A 582 13.06 12.23 11.40
CA PRO A 582 14.48 12.53 11.59
C PRO A 582 15.20 12.85 10.27
N LYS A 583 14.72 12.28 9.15
CA LYS A 583 15.30 12.46 7.82
C LYS A 583 14.21 12.70 6.76
N PRO A 584 13.39 13.76 6.88
CA PRO A 584 12.30 13.97 5.93
C PRO A 584 12.84 14.49 4.62
N GLY A 585 12.13 14.17 3.54
CA GLY A 585 12.24 14.88 2.28
C GLY A 585 11.92 16.36 2.49
N ILE A 586 12.65 17.22 1.79
CA ILE A 586 12.51 18.68 1.84
C ILE A 586 11.74 19.16 0.61
N VAL A 587 10.73 19.99 0.81
CA VAL A 587 9.97 20.61 -0.27
C VAL A 587 10.30 22.09 -0.34
N THR A 588 10.89 22.51 -1.46
CA THR A 588 11.40 23.86 -1.66
C THR A 588 10.56 24.59 -2.72
N PHE A 589 10.16 25.82 -2.43
CA PHE A 589 9.49 26.71 -3.37
C PHE A 589 10.40 27.89 -3.73
N GLU A 590 10.65 28.08 -5.02
CA GLU A 590 11.49 29.15 -5.57
C GLU A 590 10.66 29.94 -6.58
N ASN A 591 10.39 31.23 -6.29
CA ASN A 591 9.61 32.10 -7.18
C ASN A 591 8.23 31.52 -7.55
N CYS A 592 7.51 30.98 -6.56
CA CYS A 592 6.16 30.44 -6.78
C CYS A 592 5.07 31.42 -6.37
N THR A 593 3.95 31.37 -7.10
CA THR A 593 2.75 32.19 -6.83
C THR A 593 1.53 31.31 -6.63
N PHE A 594 0.75 31.58 -5.58
CA PHE A 594 -0.56 30.99 -5.30
C PHE A 594 -1.65 32.05 -5.44
N ASN A 595 -2.53 31.88 -6.41
CA ASN A 595 -3.66 32.76 -6.69
C ASN A 595 -4.97 32.10 -6.25
N GLY A 596 -5.74 32.76 -5.38
CA GLY A 596 -7.01 32.27 -4.84
C GLY A 596 -6.88 31.63 -3.46
N TRP A 597 -7.78 30.68 -3.12
CA TRP A 597 -7.91 30.12 -1.77
C TRP A 597 -8.04 31.19 -0.67
N GLU A 598 -8.81 32.25 -0.95
CA GLU A 598 -9.00 33.36 -0.03
C GLU A 598 -9.56 32.90 1.34
N GLY A 599 -9.03 33.47 2.41
CA GLY A 599 -9.42 33.13 3.79
C GLY A 599 -8.91 31.77 4.30
N LYS A 600 -8.11 31.04 3.52
CA LYS A 600 -7.58 29.72 3.90
C LYS A 600 -6.10 29.79 4.24
N PRO A 601 -5.61 28.97 5.18
CA PRO A 601 -4.18 28.82 5.37
C PRO A 601 -3.57 28.20 4.12
N LEU A 602 -2.35 28.60 3.77
CA LEU A 602 -1.62 28.05 2.63
C LEU A 602 -1.35 26.54 2.80
N ILE A 603 -1.06 26.11 4.02
CA ILE A 603 -0.85 24.70 4.41
C ILE A 603 -1.86 24.33 5.51
N ALA A 604 -2.63 23.27 5.30
CA ALA A 604 -3.45 22.63 6.32
C ALA A 604 -2.94 21.23 6.64
N VAL A 605 -3.16 20.79 7.89
CA VAL A 605 -2.71 19.48 8.38
C VAL A 605 -3.87 18.71 9.00
N ALA A 606 -4.23 17.59 8.39
CA ALA A 606 -4.96 16.53 9.06
C ALA A 606 -3.95 15.51 9.59
N ASP A 607 -3.89 15.32 10.90
CA ASP A 607 -3.15 14.24 11.52
C ASP A 607 -4.14 13.51 12.42
N HIS A 608 -4.57 12.29 12.10
CA HIS A 608 -5.49 11.57 12.98
C HIS A 608 -4.77 10.91 14.17
N ASN A 609 -3.48 10.65 14.07
CA ASN A 609 -2.67 9.94 15.06
C ASN A 609 -2.23 10.88 16.21
N GLY A 610 -1.88 12.13 15.88
CA GLY A 610 -1.40 13.15 16.81
C GLY A 610 0.05 12.94 17.23
N LYS A 611 0.89 12.36 16.36
CA LYS A 611 2.28 11.99 16.70
C LYS A 611 3.32 12.60 15.77
N LEU A 612 3.02 12.74 14.48
CA LEU A 612 4.03 13.08 13.47
C LEU A 612 4.23 14.60 13.37
N GLY A 613 5.47 15.05 13.51
CA GLY A 613 5.88 16.43 13.29
C GLY A 613 6.47 16.66 11.90
N ILE A 614 6.19 17.84 11.32
CA ILE A 614 6.65 18.28 10.00
C ILE A 614 7.32 19.66 10.10
N ASN A 615 8.49 19.79 9.47
CA ASN A 615 9.24 21.04 9.34
C ASN A 615 10.03 21.08 8.02
N SER A 616 9.45 20.50 6.97
CA SER A 616 10.15 20.16 5.72
C SER A 616 10.06 21.19 4.61
N PHE A 617 9.29 22.27 4.80
CA PHE A 617 9.06 23.26 3.76
C PHE A 617 10.12 24.36 3.76
N ARG A 618 10.52 24.83 2.58
CA ARG A 618 11.53 25.88 2.40
C ARG A 618 11.09 26.89 1.34
N GLY A 619 11.64 28.08 1.42
CA GLY A 619 11.45 29.14 0.42
C GLY A 619 10.36 30.15 0.77
N VAL A 620 10.23 31.17 -0.08
CA VAL A 620 9.24 32.24 0.05
C VAL A 620 8.34 32.20 -1.17
N VAL A 621 7.03 32.18 -0.94
CA VAL A 621 6.03 32.20 -2.01
C VAL A 621 5.27 33.52 -2.00
N ASP A 622 4.69 33.86 -3.13
CA ASP A 622 3.65 34.87 -3.23
C ASP A 622 2.28 34.20 -3.05
N HIS A 623 1.51 34.58 -2.04
CA HIS A 623 0.12 34.13 -1.87
C HIS A 623 -0.78 35.37 -1.92
N ASN A 624 -1.49 35.55 -3.03
CA ASN A 624 -2.38 36.69 -3.28
C ASN A 624 -1.70 38.06 -3.06
N GLY A 625 -0.46 38.24 -3.53
CA GLY A 625 0.33 39.47 -3.39
C GLY A 625 1.11 39.58 -2.08
N GLN A 626 0.96 38.62 -1.15
CA GLN A 626 1.67 38.61 0.13
C GLN A 626 2.81 37.61 0.12
N LYS A 627 4.00 38.02 0.58
CA LYS A 627 5.14 37.12 0.73
C LYS A 627 5.01 36.26 1.98
N VAL A 628 4.97 34.94 1.79
CA VAL A 628 4.88 33.94 2.87
C VAL A 628 6.15 33.10 2.90
N ASP A 629 6.87 33.15 4.01
CA ASP A 629 8.08 32.34 4.24
C ASP A 629 7.70 30.95 4.78
N LEU A 630 7.77 29.95 3.91
CA LEU A 630 7.41 28.57 4.23
C LEU A 630 8.43 27.87 5.13
N SER A 631 9.65 28.41 5.28
CA SER A 631 10.64 27.85 6.22
C SER A 631 10.22 28.01 7.68
N LYS A 632 9.30 28.94 7.96
CA LYS A 632 8.71 29.16 9.28
C LYS A 632 7.56 28.19 9.58
N PHE A 633 7.07 27.45 8.57
CA PHE A 633 6.05 26.44 8.81
C PHE A 633 6.65 25.26 9.58
N SER A 634 6.11 25.03 10.77
CA SER A 634 6.37 23.84 11.56
C SER A 634 5.07 23.37 12.18
N TYR A 635 4.82 22.07 12.07
CA TYR A 635 3.70 21.40 12.70
C TYR A 635 4.25 20.35 13.67
N LEU A 636 3.84 20.44 14.91
CA LEU A 636 4.00 19.38 15.91
C LEU A 636 2.68 19.28 16.67
N PRO A 637 2.04 18.11 16.73
CA PRO A 637 0.73 17.96 17.35
C PRO A 637 0.78 18.38 18.83
N ALA A 638 -0.11 19.28 19.24
CA ALA A 638 -0.16 19.78 20.62
C ALA A 638 -0.56 18.67 21.61
N GLU A 639 -1.38 17.73 21.16
CA GLU A 639 -1.83 16.56 21.91
C GLU A 639 -0.79 15.45 22.06
N ARG A 640 0.38 15.55 21.41
CA ARG A 640 1.40 14.49 21.43
C ARG A 640 1.84 14.10 22.85
N SER A 641 1.90 15.07 23.77
CA SER A 641 2.25 14.82 25.17
C SER A 641 1.09 14.25 26.01
N LEU A 642 -0.12 14.20 25.47
CA LEU A 642 -1.28 13.66 26.16
C LEU A 642 -1.26 12.13 26.12
N LYS A 643 -1.62 11.52 27.25
CA LYS A 643 -1.70 10.07 27.35
C LYS A 643 -3.01 9.57 26.73
N ASP A 644 -2.96 8.39 26.14
CA ASP A 644 -4.17 7.66 25.77
C ASP A 644 -5.05 7.39 26.99
N ALA A 645 -6.36 7.45 26.77
CA ALA A 645 -7.39 7.01 27.70
C ALA A 645 -7.06 5.57 28.22
N PRO A 646 -6.95 5.37 29.54
CA PRO A 646 -6.69 4.05 30.11
C PRO A 646 -7.88 3.11 29.89
N ASP A 647 -7.65 1.79 29.93
CA ASP A 647 -8.76 0.85 30.06
C ASP A 647 -9.43 1.06 31.43
N PRO A 648 -10.78 1.12 31.49
CA PRO A 648 -11.47 1.28 32.76
C PRO A 648 -11.33 0.01 33.61
N ASP A 649 -11.21 0.17 34.93
CA ASP A 649 -11.36 -0.96 35.83
C ASP A 649 -12.84 -1.32 35.95
N LEU A 650 -13.25 -2.44 35.36
CA LEU A 650 -14.64 -2.93 35.34
C LEU A 650 -15.27 -3.02 36.74
N LYS A 651 -14.47 -3.22 37.80
CA LYS A 651 -14.95 -3.31 39.19
C LYS A 651 -15.33 -1.95 39.77
N THR A 652 -14.78 -0.88 39.21
CA THR A 652 -15.00 0.50 39.66
C THR A 652 -16.15 1.19 38.94
N LEU A 653 -16.63 0.60 37.84
CA LEU A 653 -17.75 1.13 37.08
C LEU A 653 -19.07 0.73 37.73
N ASP A 654 -19.91 1.72 38.01
CA ASP A 654 -21.30 1.56 38.37
C ASP A 654 -22.21 2.06 37.23
N ILE A 655 -23.48 1.65 37.19
CA ILE A 655 -24.38 2.05 36.10
C ILE A 655 -25.74 2.49 36.65
N ALA A 656 -26.26 3.61 36.16
CA ALA A 656 -27.67 3.98 36.24
C ALA A 656 -28.56 2.92 35.52
N SER A 657 -29.88 2.93 35.74
CA SER A 657 -30.77 1.83 35.33
C SER A 657 -32.04 2.39 34.70
N ALA A 658 -32.32 2.02 33.43
CA ALA A 658 -33.69 1.97 32.90
C ALA A 658 -33.84 1.23 31.54
N ALA A 659 -32.85 1.22 30.64
CA ALA A 659 -33.04 0.69 29.29
C ALA A 659 -32.80 -0.83 29.17
N THR A 660 -33.73 -1.55 28.55
CA THR A 660 -33.67 -3.02 28.31
C THR A 660 -33.41 -3.39 26.85
N SER A 661 -33.36 -2.43 25.93
CA SER A 661 -32.98 -2.63 24.53
C SER A 661 -32.24 -1.41 24.00
N CYS A 662 -31.38 -1.62 23.01
CA CYS A 662 -30.62 -0.56 22.35
C CYS A 662 -30.57 -0.84 20.84
N GLU A 663 -31.04 0.10 20.04
CA GLU A 663 -30.65 0.21 18.63
C GLU A 663 -29.69 1.40 18.51
N PRO A 664 -28.45 1.21 18.04
CA PRO A 664 -27.51 2.31 17.94
C PRO A 664 -28.02 3.33 16.91
N ALA A 665 -28.10 4.61 17.30
CA ALA A 665 -28.48 5.69 16.40
C ALA A 665 -27.41 6.00 15.33
N PHE A 666 -26.28 5.31 15.36
CA PHE A 666 -25.14 5.49 14.48
C PHE A 666 -24.43 4.15 14.23
N GLY A 667 -23.87 3.99 13.03
CA GLY A 667 -22.91 2.94 12.72
C GLY A 667 -21.50 3.40 13.05
N PHE A 668 -20.63 2.44 13.36
CA PHE A 668 -19.21 2.67 13.31
C PHE A 668 -18.73 2.41 11.88
N ASP A 669 -18.14 3.41 11.24
CA ASP A 669 -17.43 3.17 9.98
C ASP A 669 -16.06 2.61 10.36
N HIS A 670 -15.71 1.46 9.80
CA HIS A 670 -14.40 0.89 10.01
C HIS A 670 -13.35 1.54 9.10
N GLY A 671 -13.73 2.39 8.15
CA GLY A 671 -12.83 3.06 7.19
C GLY A 671 -11.67 3.84 7.81
N ALA A 672 -10.59 3.14 8.14
CA ALA A 672 -9.27 3.74 8.24
C ALA A 672 -8.61 3.67 6.84
N PRO A 673 -7.68 4.58 6.52
CA PRO A 673 -6.83 4.40 5.35
C PRO A 673 -6.22 2.99 5.36
N TRP A 674 -6.01 2.37 4.19
CA TRP A 674 -5.57 0.97 4.03
C TRP A 674 -4.25 0.59 4.74
N TYR A 675 -3.57 1.55 5.38
CA TYR A 675 -2.35 1.40 6.17
C TYR A 675 -2.57 1.52 7.68
N HIS A 676 -3.82 1.58 8.15
CA HIS A 676 -4.15 1.58 9.57
C HIS A 676 -4.99 0.39 9.98
N SER A 677 -4.74 -0.10 11.19
CA SER A 677 -5.70 -0.98 11.86
C SER A 677 -7.02 -0.23 12.00
N MET A 678 -8.09 -0.77 11.43
CA MET A 678 -9.42 -0.17 11.55
C MET A 678 -9.82 -0.10 13.03
N PRO A 679 -10.49 0.98 13.48
CA PRO A 679 -10.91 1.08 14.87
C PRO A 679 -11.86 -0.07 15.18
N THR A 680 -11.50 -0.84 16.21
CA THR A 680 -12.33 -1.89 16.79
C THR A 680 -12.99 -1.34 18.04
N TYR A 681 -14.13 -1.89 18.42
CA TYR A 681 -14.92 -1.35 19.52
C TYR A 681 -15.14 -2.41 20.60
N ILE A 682 -15.06 -1.95 21.84
CA ILE A 682 -15.46 -2.67 23.03
C ILE A 682 -16.89 -2.25 23.36
N TYR A 683 -17.73 -3.23 23.67
CA TYR A 683 -19.10 -3.03 24.11
C TYR A 683 -19.19 -3.32 25.60
N TYR A 684 -19.60 -2.32 26.39
CA TYR A 684 -19.83 -2.49 27.82
C TYR A 684 -21.32 -2.74 28.07
N LEU A 685 -21.61 -3.82 28.80
CA LEU A 685 -22.95 -4.30 29.07
C LEU A 685 -23.22 -4.32 30.57
N LYS A 686 -24.43 -3.96 30.98
CA LYS A 686 -24.88 -4.17 32.36
C LYS A 686 -25.49 -5.55 32.51
N GLY A 687 -24.82 -6.42 33.26
CA GLY A 687 -25.30 -7.75 33.57
C GLY A 687 -25.81 -7.85 35.00
N LYS A 688 -26.98 -8.48 35.19
CA LYS A 688 -27.38 -9.02 36.50
C LYS A 688 -27.18 -10.52 36.45
N LYS A 689 -26.54 -11.11 37.46
CA LYS A 689 -26.32 -12.56 37.52
C LYS A 689 -27.63 -13.33 37.27
N GLY A 690 -27.60 -14.24 36.29
CA GLY A 690 -28.74 -15.05 35.84
C GLY A 690 -29.63 -14.40 34.79
N ALA A 691 -29.47 -13.10 34.50
CA ALA A 691 -30.15 -12.45 33.39
C ALA A 691 -29.48 -12.79 32.06
N LYS A 692 -30.22 -12.59 30.96
CA LYS A 692 -29.75 -12.81 29.59
C LYS A 692 -29.80 -11.52 28.78
N ALA A 693 -28.89 -11.41 27.82
CA ALA A 693 -28.90 -10.39 26.80
C ALA A 693 -28.61 -11.00 25.43
N THR A 694 -29.05 -10.34 24.36
CA THR A 694 -28.72 -10.72 22.99
C THR A 694 -28.03 -9.55 22.31
N LEU A 695 -26.86 -9.79 21.71
CA LEU A 695 -26.18 -8.81 20.86
C LEU A 695 -26.33 -9.19 19.39
N ASN A 696 -26.67 -8.20 18.57
CA ASN A 696 -26.87 -8.37 17.13
C ASN A 696 -25.76 -7.67 16.33
N PHE A 697 -25.26 -8.37 15.32
CA PHE A 697 -24.22 -7.86 14.41
C PHE A 697 -24.54 -8.24 12.96
N SER A 698 -24.14 -7.41 12.00
CA SER A 698 -24.13 -7.76 10.58
C SER A 698 -22.68 -7.86 10.09
N GLY A 699 -22.29 -8.97 9.45
CA GLY A 699 -20.95 -9.19 8.90
C GLY A 699 -20.92 -9.11 7.37
N SER A 700 -19.84 -8.57 6.82
CA SER A 700 -19.59 -8.46 5.38
C SER A 700 -18.10 -8.66 5.06
N GLY A 701 -17.79 -9.39 3.98
CA GLY A 701 -16.42 -9.57 3.49
C GLY A 701 -16.09 -11.01 3.07
N LYS A 702 -14.89 -11.21 2.50
CA LYS A 702 -14.38 -12.53 2.05
C LYS A 702 -13.45 -13.23 3.06
N TYR A 703 -13.21 -12.63 4.23
CA TYR A 703 -12.15 -13.03 5.16
C TYR A 703 -12.68 -13.72 6.44
N GLU A 704 -11.79 -14.40 7.17
CA GLU A 704 -12.08 -15.30 8.30
C GLU A 704 -12.88 -14.65 9.45
N ALA A 705 -13.54 -15.49 10.24
CA ALA A 705 -14.63 -15.11 11.14
C ALA A 705 -14.12 -14.51 12.48
N TRP A 706 -14.72 -13.40 12.95
CA TRP A 706 -14.35 -12.69 14.19
C TRP A 706 -14.91 -13.37 15.43
N THR A 707 -14.06 -13.78 16.38
CA THR A 707 -14.51 -14.39 17.64
C THR A 707 -14.78 -13.31 18.69
N LEU A 708 -16.01 -13.27 19.21
CA LEU A 708 -16.43 -12.40 20.29
C LEU A 708 -16.15 -13.07 21.64
N HIS A 709 -15.54 -12.30 22.54
CA HIS A 709 -15.24 -12.67 23.91
C HIS A 709 -16.05 -11.81 24.86
N LEU A 710 -16.46 -12.41 25.98
CA LEU A 710 -17.06 -11.76 27.14
C LEU A 710 -16.05 -11.81 28.29
N ARG A 711 -15.75 -10.66 28.88
CA ARG A 711 -15.02 -10.54 30.14
C ARG A 711 -15.96 -10.05 31.24
N THR A 712 -15.98 -10.75 32.37
CA THR A 712 -16.82 -10.44 33.53
C THR A 712 -16.19 -9.35 34.42
N PRO A 713 -16.93 -8.76 35.38
CA PRO A 713 -16.38 -7.81 36.36
C PRO A 713 -15.16 -8.35 37.14
N SER A 714 -15.13 -9.66 37.45
CA SER A 714 -13.99 -10.28 38.12
C SER A 714 -12.76 -10.46 37.22
N GLY A 715 -12.94 -10.36 35.90
CA GLY A 715 -11.91 -10.57 34.87
C GLY A 715 -11.97 -11.94 34.20
N ALA A 716 -12.97 -12.79 34.52
CA ALA A 716 -13.11 -14.09 33.86
C ALA A 716 -13.53 -13.92 32.39
N GLU A 717 -12.93 -14.70 31.49
CA GLU A 717 -13.18 -14.60 30.04
C GLU A 717 -13.87 -15.85 29.48
N SER A 718 -14.74 -15.65 28.50
CA SER A 718 -15.40 -16.73 27.75
C SER A 718 -15.69 -16.31 26.30
N ILE A 719 -15.71 -17.28 25.39
CA ILE A 719 -16.11 -17.04 23.99
C ILE A 719 -17.64 -17.08 23.89
N ILE A 720 -18.23 -16.07 23.27
CA ILE A 720 -19.68 -15.96 23.03
C ILE A 720 -20.05 -16.55 21.66
N GLY A 721 -19.20 -16.35 20.66
CA GLY A 721 -19.43 -16.86 19.32
C GLY A 721 -18.56 -16.19 18.27
N THR A 722 -18.83 -16.49 17.00
CA THR A 722 -18.03 -15.96 15.89
C THR A 722 -18.93 -15.30 14.84
N ILE A 723 -18.65 -14.05 14.47
CA ILE A 723 -19.39 -13.30 13.45
C ILE A 723 -19.13 -13.90 12.07
N LYS A 724 -20.22 -14.21 11.37
CA LYS A 724 -20.23 -14.69 9.97
C LYS A 724 -20.82 -13.62 9.04
N ASN A 725 -20.69 -13.83 7.73
CA ASN A 725 -21.37 -12.99 6.74
C ASN A 725 -22.90 -13.02 6.94
N GLY A 726 -23.54 -11.85 6.82
CA GLY A 726 -24.96 -11.67 7.09
C GLY A 726 -25.24 -11.31 8.55
N ASN A 727 -26.48 -11.53 8.98
CA ASN A 727 -26.92 -11.17 10.33
C ASN A 727 -26.55 -12.26 11.35
N ASN A 728 -26.09 -11.84 12.52
CA ASN A 728 -25.64 -12.69 13.63
C ASN A 728 -26.31 -12.20 14.91
N ALA A 729 -26.71 -13.14 15.77
CA ALA A 729 -27.25 -12.88 17.09
C ALA A 729 -26.54 -13.77 18.10
N PHE A 730 -26.07 -13.18 19.20
CA PHE A 730 -25.33 -13.87 20.24
C PHE A 730 -26.01 -13.68 21.59
N GLU A 731 -26.49 -14.78 22.17
CA GLU A 731 -27.06 -14.78 23.53
C GLU A 731 -25.94 -14.85 24.58
N ILE A 732 -26.03 -13.99 25.58
CA ILE A 732 -25.12 -13.89 26.71
C ILE A 732 -25.92 -14.17 27.97
N ALA A 733 -25.47 -15.13 28.79
CA ALA A 733 -25.97 -15.34 30.13
C ALA A 733 -24.97 -14.77 31.15
N PHE A 734 -25.39 -13.78 31.94
CA PHE A 734 -24.51 -13.11 32.89
C PHE A 734 -24.26 -14.00 34.11
N THR A 735 -23.00 -14.34 34.36
CA THR A 735 -22.56 -15.15 35.51
C THR A 735 -22.30 -14.30 36.76
N GLU A 736 -22.11 -13.00 36.57
CA GLU A 736 -21.83 -12.01 37.61
C GLU A 736 -22.78 -10.81 37.47
N THR A 737 -22.93 -10.04 38.55
CA THR A 737 -23.64 -8.76 38.51
C THR A 737 -22.61 -7.64 38.39
N GLY A 738 -22.74 -6.78 37.39
CA GLY A 738 -21.83 -5.66 37.14
C GLY A 738 -21.63 -5.36 35.66
N VAL A 739 -20.59 -4.58 35.35
CA VAL A 739 -20.21 -4.22 33.99
C VAL A 739 -19.41 -5.35 33.35
N HIS A 740 -19.91 -5.86 32.24
CA HIS A 740 -19.22 -6.84 31.42
C HIS A 740 -18.67 -6.16 30.18
N GLU A 741 -17.57 -6.68 29.68
CA GLU A 741 -16.92 -6.21 28.46
C GLU A 741 -17.10 -7.26 27.36
N VAL A 742 -17.53 -6.84 26.18
CA VAL A 742 -17.56 -7.67 24.98
C VAL A 742 -16.61 -7.08 23.94
N TYR A 743 -15.68 -7.88 23.47
CA TYR A 743 -14.68 -7.47 22.48
C TYR A 743 -14.43 -8.59 21.47
N GLY A 744 -13.96 -8.21 20.28
CA GLY A 744 -13.68 -9.16 19.20
C GLY A 744 -12.18 -9.39 19.00
N THR A 745 -11.81 -10.64 18.70
CA THR A 745 -10.47 -11.02 18.23
C THR A 745 -10.53 -11.60 16.83
N PHE A 746 -9.49 -11.37 16.03
CA PHE A 746 -9.38 -11.87 14.66
C PHE A 746 -8.23 -12.87 14.53
N LYS A 747 -8.49 -14.01 13.88
CA LYS A 747 -7.46 -14.95 13.40
C LYS A 747 -7.22 -14.61 11.93
N GLY A 748 -6.12 -13.92 11.62
CA GLY A 748 -5.75 -13.57 10.25
C GLY A 748 -4.63 -12.53 10.28
N ASP A 749 -3.80 -12.54 9.24
CA ASP A 749 -2.48 -11.92 9.23
C ASP A 749 -2.48 -10.38 9.43
N GLU A 750 -1.29 -9.86 9.69
CA GLU A 750 -0.95 -8.45 9.91
C GLU A 750 -1.22 -7.54 8.68
N SER A 751 -1.95 -7.99 7.65
CA SER A 751 -2.07 -7.30 6.34
C SER A 751 -3.05 -6.12 6.27
N GLY A 752 -3.63 -5.68 7.40
CA GLY A 752 -4.45 -4.46 7.43
C GLY A 752 -5.83 -4.58 6.76
N HIS A 753 -6.25 -5.77 6.35
CA HIS A 753 -7.59 -6.02 5.82
C HIS A 753 -8.50 -6.63 6.90
N CYS A 754 -9.21 -5.78 7.67
CA CYS A 754 -10.20 -6.24 8.64
C CYS A 754 -11.53 -6.62 7.95
N PRO A 755 -12.13 -7.79 8.26
CA PRO A 755 -13.53 -8.07 7.97
C PRO A 755 -14.44 -6.98 8.53
N MET A 756 -15.45 -6.57 7.79
CA MET A 756 -16.34 -5.48 8.19
C MET A 756 -17.57 -6.04 8.88
N TYR A 757 -17.68 -5.80 10.19
CA TYR A 757 -18.90 -6.08 10.96
C TYR A 757 -19.53 -4.78 11.45
N GLN A 758 -20.82 -4.79 11.71
CA GLN A 758 -21.56 -3.66 12.24
C GLN A 758 -22.39 -4.16 13.42
N PHE A 759 -22.28 -3.51 14.59
CA PHE A 759 -23.23 -3.73 15.69
C PHE A 759 -24.58 -3.15 15.29
N THR A 760 -25.64 -3.97 15.32
CA THR A 760 -26.99 -3.57 14.86
C THR A 760 -27.98 -3.41 16.01
N GLY A 761 -27.63 -3.85 17.22
CA GLY A 761 -28.45 -3.62 18.41
C GLY A 761 -28.29 -4.67 19.49
N ALA A 762 -28.94 -4.44 20.62
CA ALA A 762 -28.99 -5.37 21.75
C ALA A 762 -30.38 -5.42 22.41
N GLN A 763 -30.68 -6.56 23.00
CA GLN A 763 -31.88 -6.79 23.82
C GLN A 763 -31.47 -7.36 25.18
N GLY A 764 -32.23 -7.06 26.23
CA GLY A 764 -31.98 -7.50 27.60
C GLY A 764 -30.94 -6.68 28.38
N THR A 765 -30.22 -5.76 27.74
CA THR A 765 -29.20 -4.92 28.39
C THR A 765 -28.96 -3.61 27.61
N PRO A 766 -28.63 -2.50 28.27
CA PRO A 766 -28.09 -1.32 27.60
C PRO A 766 -26.64 -1.55 27.17
N VAL A 767 -26.18 -0.77 26.16
CA VAL A 767 -24.83 -0.88 25.61
C VAL A 767 -24.14 0.48 25.62
N ALA A 768 -22.93 0.50 26.16
CA ALA A 768 -21.98 1.59 25.96
C ALA A 768 -20.78 1.11 25.15
N TYR A 769 -20.02 2.05 24.61
CA TYR A 769 -18.99 1.80 23.60
C TYR A 769 -17.69 2.47 24.02
N ALA A 770 -16.57 1.81 23.80
CA ALA A 770 -15.29 2.49 23.72
C ALA A 770 -14.52 2.00 22.50
N ALA A 771 -13.78 2.90 21.87
CA ALA A 771 -12.79 2.51 20.89
C ALA A 771 -11.66 1.73 21.59
N VAL A 772 -11.25 0.62 20.98
CA VAL A 772 -10.06 -0.12 21.38
C VAL A 772 -8.84 0.75 21.13
N LYS A 773 -7.84 0.63 22.00
CA LYS A 773 -6.55 1.29 21.79
C LYS A 773 -5.89 0.72 20.53
N SER A 774 -5.80 1.55 19.49
CA SER A 774 -5.08 1.28 18.24
C SER A 774 -3.85 2.18 18.12
N GLU A 775 -3.12 2.08 17.00
CA GLU A 775 -2.02 2.99 16.69
C GLU A 775 -2.44 4.46 16.59
N VAL A 776 -3.69 4.73 16.18
CA VAL A 776 -4.33 6.06 16.16
C VAL A 776 -5.06 6.39 17.47
N GLY A 777 -4.83 5.60 18.52
CA GLY A 777 -5.44 5.71 19.84
C GLY A 777 -6.90 5.25 19.87
N ARG A 778 -7.65 5.73 20.88
CA ARG A 778 -9.10 5.44 21.06
C ARG A 778 -9.96 6.38 20.22
N ARG A 779 -9.88 6.24 18.90
CA ARG A 779 -10.61 7.05 17.93
C ARG A 779 -12.04 6.56 17.75
N LEU A 780 -13.03 7.46 17.88
CA LEU A 780 -14.45 7.20 17.64
C LEU A 780 -14.82 7.74 16.26
N GLN A 781 -15.31 6.87 15.38
CA GLN A 781 -15.77 7.22 14.03
C GLN A 781 -17.26 6.90 13.93
N LEU A 782 -18.09 7.94 14.08
CA LEU A 782 -19.54 7.81 14.09
C LEU A 782 -20.09 8.16 12.72
N LYS A 783 -21.05 7.38 12.24
CA LYS A 783 -21.74 7.60 10.97
C LYS A 783 -23.25 7.40 11.11
N THR A 784 -24.01 8.37 10.61
CA THR A 784 -25.48 8.30 10.50
C THR A 784 -25.88 8.39 9.04
N ALA A 785 -26.95 7.70 8.65
CA ALA A 785 -27.52 7.86 7.32
C ALA A 785 -28.01 9.31 7.11
N ALA A 786 -27.99 9.78 5.86
CA ALA A 786 -28.27 11.18 5.53
C ALA A 786 -29.69 11.62 5.98
N ASP A 787 -30.65 10.70 5.89
CA ASP A 787 -32.07 10.82 6.23
C ASP A 787 -32.39 10.59 7.72
N LYS A 788 -31.38 10.31 8.56
CA LYS A 788 -31.56 10.04 9.99
C LYS A 788 -31.06 11.21 10.85
N PRO A 789 -31.62 11.40 12.06
CA PRO A 789 -31.04 12.29 13.05
C PRO A 789 -29.56 11.99 13.27
N ARG A 790 -28.76 13.03 13.45
CA ARG A 790 -27.31 12.89 13.65
C ARG A 790 -26.99 12.25 15.00
N ALA A 791 -25.84 11.60 15.09
CA ALA A 791 -25.43 10.90 16.31
C ALA A 791 -25.41 11.86 17.51
N ALA A 792 -25.89 11.39 18.65
CA ALA A 792 -25.72 12.06 19.94
C ALA A 792 -25.35 11.01 20.98
N GLY A 793 -24.65 11.44 22.02
CA GLY A 793 -24.25 10.52 23.08
C GLY A 793 -23.75 11.25 24.33
N TYR A 794 -23.42 10.44 25.32
CA TYR A 794 -23.10 10.87 26.68
C TYR A 794 -21.77 10.26 27.12
N PHE A 795 -21.03 11.01 27.94
CA PHE A 795 -19.72 10.64 28.43
C PHE A 795 -19.47 11.27 29.81
N GLU A 796 -18.75 10.60 30.70
CA GLU A 796 -18.48 11.08 32.05
C GLU A 796 -17.38 12.16 32.04
N VAL A 797 -17.40 13.10 32.97
CA VAL A 797 -16.30 14.04 33.18
C VAL A 797 -15.99 14.14 34.68
N ALA A 798 -14.71 14.32 34.99
CA ALA A 798 -14.24 14.49 36.37
C ALA A 798 -13.98 15.98 36.66
N GLY A 799 -14.58 16.51 37.72
CA GLY A 799 -14.46 17.91 38.12
C GLY A 799 -13.01 18.33 38.34
N GLY A 800 -12.65 19.50 37.83
CA GLY A 800 -11.30 20.06 37.96
C GLY A 800 -10.24 19.40 37.08
N GLN A 801 -10.54 18.30 36.39
CA GLN A 801 -9.63 17.65 35.45
C GLN A 801 -9.92 18.12 34.01
N PRO A 802 -8.90 18.51 33.22
CA PRO A 802 -9.13 18.92 31.84
C PRO A 802 -9.60 17.75 30.98
N VAL A 803 -10.56 18.02 30.10
CA VAL A 803 -11.03 17.10 29.06
C VAL A 803 -10.43 17.57 27.73
N HIS A 804 -9.52 16.77 27.18
CA HIS A 804 -8.94 17.02 25.87
C HIS A 804 -9.68 16.20 24.81
N ILE A 805 -10.14 16.87 23.76
CA ILE A 805 -10.83 16.26 22.63
C ILE A 805 -10.15 16.70 21.35
N LYS A 806 -9.87 15.72 20.48
CA LYS A 806 -9.41 15.96 19.12
C LYS A 806 -10.53 15.63 18.15
N LEU A 807 -10.95 16.60 17.36
CA LEU A 807 -11.86 16.46 16.24
C LEU A 807 -11.05 16.35 14.95
N SER A 808 -11.20 15.26 14.23
CA SER A 808 -10.41 14.98 13.03
C SER A 808 -11.23 15.04 11.72
N GLN A 809 -12.56 14.97 11.81
CA GLN A 809 -13.46 15.07 10.67
C GLN A 809 -14.87 15.40 11.14
N GLY A 810 -15.63 16.19 10.36
CA GLY A 810 -17.03 16.45 10.61
C GLY A 810 -17.27 17.54 11.67
N GLY A 811 -18.54 17.78 11.96
CA GLY A 811 -18.95 18.75 12.97
C GLY A 811 -19.33 18.09 14.29
N LEU A 812 -18.92 18.72 15.40
CA LEU A 812 -19.14 18.26 16.76
C LEU A 812 -19.54 19.42 17.68
N GLU A 813 -20.56 19.20 18.49
CA GLU A 813 -20.92 20.06 19.61
C GLU A 813 -20.79 19.29 20.92
N ILE A 814 -20.21 19.91 21.94
CA ILE A 814 -20.13 19.38 23.31
C ILE A 814 -20.97 20.25 24.23
N LEU A 815 -21.79 19.61 25.07
CA LEU A 815 -22.66 20.26 26.02
C LEU A 815 -22.35 19.80 27.45
N ASP A 816 -22.44 20.72 28.40
CA ASP A 816 -22.26 20.43 29.82
C ASP A 816 -23.48 19.73 30.44
N GLU A 817 -23.42 19.49 31.76
CA GLU A 817 -24.47 18.81 32.51
C GLU A 817 -25.80 19.57 32.56
N SER A 818 -25.80 20.88 32.28
CA SER A 818 -26.99 21.71 32.18
C SER A 818 -27.57 21.76 30.76
N GLY A 819 -26.90 21.13 29.80
CA GLY A 819 -27.21 21.23 28.37
C GLY A 819 -26.72 22.53 27.72
N ALA A 820 -25.84 23.29 28.39
CA ALA A 820 -25.24 24.47 27.79
C ALA A 820 -24.13 24.07 26.80
N SER A 821 -24.16 24.66 25.61
CA SER A 821 -23.13 24.43 24.59
C SER A 821 -21.80 25.01 25.05
N LEU A 822 -20.79 24.15 25.23
CA LEU A 822 -19.44 24.54 25.62
C LEU A 822 -18.57 24.84 24.40
N ILE A 823 -18.77 24.06 23.33
CA ILE A 823 -18.12 24.25 22.05
C ILE A 823 -19.02 23.68 20.96
N LYS A 824 -19.04 24.37 19.81
CA LYS A 824 -19.73 23.95 18.59
C LYS A 824 -18.82 24.24 17.41
N LEU A 825 -18.38 23.19 16.72
CA LEU A 825 -17.53 23.28 15.53
C LEU A 825 -18.21 22.49 14.41
N ASP A 826 -18.59 23.15 13.32
CA ASP A 826 -18.98 22.52 12.07
C ASP A 826 -17.73 22.11 11.27
N ASP A 827 -17.87 21.24 10.27
CA ASP A 827 -16.80 20.76 9.37
C ASP A 827 -16.13 21.91 8.57
N GLY A 828 -16.79 23.08 8.49
CA GLY A 828 -16.23 24.28 7.87
C GLY A 828 -15.43 25.18 8.81
N ASP A 829 -15.49 24.97 10.12
CA ASP A 829 -14.94 25.89 11.12
C ASP A 829 -13.43 25.66 11.38
N TYR A 830 -12.86 24.61 10.81
CA TYR A 830 -11.46 24.25 10.97
C TYR A 830 -10.91 23.57 9.71
N PHE A 831 -9.58 23.59 9.56
CA PHE A 831 -8.88 22.92 8.47
C PHE A 831 -8.07 21.74 9.03
N GLY A 832 -8.24 20.55 8.46
CA GLY A 832 -7.51 19.36 8.88
C GLY A 832 -8.03 18.77 10.19
N THR A 833 -7.31 18.92 11.31
CA THR A 833 -7.77 18.48 12.63
C THR A 833 -7.73 19.60 13.68
N LYS A 834 -8.55 19.49 14.73
CA LYS A 834 -8.63 20.45 15.83
C LYS A 834 -8.60 19.77 17.18
N THR A 835 -7.63 20.12 18.01
CA THR A 835 -7.62 19.75 19.44
C THR A 835 -8.11 20.93 20.28
N PHE A 836 -8.99 20.67 21.24
CA PHE A 836 -9.48 21.65 22.20
C PHE A 836 -9.56 21.05 23.61
N THR A 837 -9.52 21.93 24.62
CA THR A 837 -9.50 21.55 26.04
C THR A 837 -10.66 22.21 26.76
N LEU A 838 -11.46 21.42 27.44
CA LEU A 838 -12.59 21.87 28.27
C LEU A 838 -12.27 21.60 29.74
N LYS A 839 -12.81 22.41 30.65
CA LYS A 839 -12.56 22.31 32.10
C LYS A 839 -13.88 22.12 32.86
N PRO A 840 -14.29 20.89 33.15
CA PRO A 840 -15.45 20.62 34.00
C PRO A 840 -15.28 21.22 35.39
N LYS A 841 -16.34 21.83 35.90
CA LYS A 841 -16.37 22.43 37.25
C LYS A 841 -16.54 21.37 38.35
N GLN A 842 -17.24 20.29 38.02
CA GLN A 842 -17.61 19.21 38.93
C GLN A 842 -17.68 17.89 38.16
N ASP A 843 -17.78 16.77 38.88
CA ASP A 843 -18.06 15.49 38.24
C ASP A 843 -19.47 15.50 37.68
N ALA A 844 -19.63 15.10 36.42
CA ALA A 844 -20.92 15.09 35.77
C ALA A 844 -20.92 14.15 34.55
N ILE A 845 -22.08 14.01 33.91
CA ILE A 845 -22.18 13.42 32.57
C ILE A 845 -22.42 14.58 31.59
N TRP A 846 -21.49 14.71 30.66
CA TRP A 846 -21.60 15.63 29.53
C TRP A 846 -22.14 14.88 28.31
N SER A 847 -22.52 15.65 27.29
CA SER A 847 -23.07 15.11 26.07
C SER A 847 -22.44 15.70 24.83
N PHE A 848 -22.61 15.03 23.70
CA PHE A 848 -22.19 15.51 22.41
C PHE A 848 -23.29 15.38 21.36
N ARG A 849 -23.24 16.23 20.33
CA ARG A 849 -24.03 16.13 19.11
C ARG A 849 -23.11 16.16 17.90
N ALA A 850 -23.24 15.18 17.02
CA ALA A 850 -22.69 15.26 15.68
C ALA A 850 -23.53 16.27 14.88
N LEU A 851 -22.85 17.17 14.18
CA LEU A 851 -23.49 18.16 13.30
C LEU A 851 -23.53 17.68 11.85
N THR A 852 -22.65 16.73 11.50
CA THR A 852 -22.53 16.12 10.17
C THR A 852 -22.88 14.63 10.18
N PRO A 853 -23.22 14.02 9.03
CA PRO A 853 -23.50 12.58 8.94
C PRO A 853 -22.32 11.68 9.34
N SER A 854 -21.09 12.19 9.26
CA SER A 854 -19.91 11.49 9.74
C SER A 854 -19.09 12.44 10.60
N VAL A 855 -18.69 11.97 11.78
CA VAL A 855 -17.83 12.71 12.71
C VAL A 855 -16.77 11.77 13.26
N ASN A 856 -15.54 12.27 13.37
CA ASN A 856 -14.39 11.52 13.86
C ASN A 856 -13.71 12.30 14.99
N PHE A 857 -13.68 11.74 16.19
CA PHE A 857 -13.06 12.40 17.34
C PHE A 857 -12.43 11.40 18.32
N ARG A 858 -11.54 11.90 19.18
CA ARG A 858 -10.79 11.11 20.16
C ARG A 858 -10.69 11.85 21.48
N PHE A 859 -10.80 11.09 22.57
CA PHE A 859 -10.54 11.54 23.94
C PHE A 859 -9.12 11.15 24.40
N PHE A 860 -8.57 11.92 25.33
CA PHE A 860 -7.31 11.61 26.01
C PHE A 860 -7.54 11.39 27.51
N ALA A 861 -6.53 10.81 28.18
CA ALA A 861 -6.52 10.66 29.63
C ALA A 861 -6.75 12.04 30.34
N PRO A 862 -7.38 12.04 31.53
CA PRO A 862 -7.77 10.89 32.35
C PRO A 862 -9.09 10.22 31.93
N TYR A 863 -9.72 10.67 30.83
CA TYR A 863 -11.01 10.13 30.42
C TYR A 863 -10.91 8.72 29.84
N ALA A 864 -11.85 7.82 30.17
CA ALA A 864 -11.85 6.43 29.70
C ALA A 864 -12.27 6.27 28.22
N GLY A 865 -12.87 7.31 27.62
CA GLY A 865 -13.34 7.28 26.24
C GLY A 865 -14.62 6.45 26.03
N ILE A 866 -15.32 6.08 27.11
CA ILE A 866 -16.59 5.35 27.05
C ILE A 866 -17.69 6.34 26.64
N ILE A 867 -18.56 5.94 25.71
CA ILE A 867 -19.72 6.73 25.31
C ILE A 867 -20.98 5.85 25.34
N ALA A 868 -22.14 6.45 25.55
CA ALA A 868 -23.43 5.78 25.45
C ALA A 868 -24.46 6.64 24.72
N THR A 869 -25.47 6.01 24.12
CA THR A 869 -26.57 6.71 23.43
C THR A 869 -27.58 7.33 24.40
N THR A 870 -27.61 6.86 25.65
CA THR A 870 -28.39 7.45 26.75
C THR A 870 -27.50 7.56 28.00
N PRO A 871 -27.75 8.54 28.89
CA PRO A 871 -26.95 8.69 30.10
C PRO A 871 -27.14 7.51 31.07
N GLU A 872 -28.29 6.83 31.04
CA GLU A 872 -28.56 5.66 31.88
C GLU A 872 -27.80 4.41 31.43
N ALA A 873 -27.43 4.35 30.15
CA ALA A 873 -26.63 3.26 29.58
C ALA A 873 -25.13 3.43 29.85
N LEU A 874 -24.69 4.63 30.27
CA LEU A 874 -23.28 4.95 30.49
C LEU A 874 -22.78 4.35 31.80
N PRO A 875 -21.74 3.48 31.78
CA PRO A 875 -21.00 3.11 32.97
C PRO A 875 -20.21 4.31 33.48
N THR A 876 -20.34 4.58 34.77
CA THR A 876 -19.78 5.75 35.46
C THR A 876 -18.92 5.33 36.65
N THR A 877 -17.89 6.11 36.97
CA THR A 877 -17.05 5.86 38.15
C THR A 877 -17.71 6.33 39.46
N LYS A 878 -18.76 7.16 39.36
CA LYS A 878 -19.49 7.71 40.51
C LYS A 878 -21.00 7.64 40.31
N LYS A 879 -21.72 7.42 41.40
CA LYS A 879 -23.19 7.39 41.44
C LYS A 879 -23.78 8.80 41.37
N GLY A 880 -24.92 8.92 40.70
CA GLY A 880 -25.78 10.11 40.77
C GLY A 880 -25.20 11.36 40.11
N LEU A 881 -24.36 11.19 39.09
CA LEU A 881 -23.81 12.31 38.32
C LEU A 881 -24.93 13.10 37.62
N ALA A 882 -24.81 14.42 37.64
CA ALA A 882 -25.77 15.33 37.00
C ALA A 882 -25.68 15.22 35.47
N PHE A 883 -26.82 15.30 34.79
CA PHE A 883 -26.93 15.31 33.34
C PHE A 883 -28.21 15.99 32.87
N THR A 884 -28.21 16.40 31.60
CA THR A 884 -29.39 16.87 30.88
C THR A 884 -29.55 16.05 29.60
N LEU A 885 -30.77 15.62 29.30
CA LEU A 885 -31.07 14.89 28.06
C LEU A 885 -30.91 15.83 26.86
N VAL A 886 -30.20 15.35 25.84
CA VAL A 886 -30.02 16.08 24.58
C VAL A 886 -30.84 15.48 23.46
N THR A 887 -31.50 16.35 22.71
CA THR A 887 -32.15 15.99 21.45
C THR A 887 -31.09 15.93 20.34
N PRO A 888 -31.01 14.82 19.58
CA PRO A 888 -30.17 14.73 18.39
C PRO A 888 -30.45 15.85 17.39
N VAL A 889 -29.45 16.25 16.60
CA VAL A 889 -29.67 17.19 15.50
C VAL A 889 -30.57 16.49 14.47
N PRO A 890 -31.73 17.08 14.11
CA PRO A 890 -32.62 16.47 13.12
C PRO A 890 -31.88 16.32 11.78
N ALA A 891 -32.32 15.35 10.97
CA ALA A 891 -31.86 15.30 9.58
C ALA A 891 -32.21 16.65 8.92
N PRO A 892 -31.28 17.27 8.16
CA PRO A 892 -31.66 18.39 7.32
C PRO A 892 -32.79 17.93 6.39
N GLU A 893 -33.76 18.81 6.18
CA GLU A 893 -34.79 18.59 5.17
C GLU A 893 -34.05 18.38 3.84
N ILE A 894 -34.07 17.15 3.32
CA ILE A 894 -33.50 16.85 2.02
C ILE A 894 -34.45 17.51 1.03
N LYS A 895 -34.20 18.79 0.73
CA LYS A 895 -34.78 19.42 -0.44
C LYS A 895 -34.18 18.68 -1.62
N ASP A 896 -35.04 18.17 -2.50
CA ASP A 896 -34.63 17.79 -3.85
C ASP A 896 -34.06 19.06 -4.49
N GLU A 897 -32.77 19.32 -4.29
CA GLU A 897 -32.09 20.36 -5.04
C GLU A 897 -32.16 19.91 -6.50
N PRO A 898 -32.82 20.68 -7.39
CA PRO A 898 -32.75 20.36 -8.80
C PRO A 898 -31.26 20.36 -9.15
N ALA A 899 -30.81 19.25 -9.75
CA ALA A 899 -29.47 19.16 -10.30
C ALA A 899 -29.16 20.47 -11.02
N LEU A 900 -27.99 21.06 -10.73
CA LEU A 900 -27.58 22.31 -11.37
C LEU A 900 -27.87 22.23 -12.85
N PRO A 901 -28.61 23.20 -13.42
CA PRO A 901 -28.90 23.17 -14.84
C PRO A 901 -27.54 23.17 -15.55
N LEU A 902 -27.28 22.06 -16.23
CA LEU A 902 -26.19 21.97 -17.19
C LEU A 902 -26.32 23.18 -18.13
N PRO A 903 -25.21 23.82 -18.51
CA PRO A 903 -25.23 24.82 -19.58
C PRO A 903 -26.09 24.30 -20.73
N GLU A 904 -27.02 25.10 -21.23
CA GLU A 904 -28.10 24.68 -22.15
C GLU A 904 -27.58 23.84 -23.34
N LYS A 905 -26.34 24.09 -23.77
CA LYS A 905 -25.60 23.31 -24.77
C LYS A 905 -25.38 21.82 -24.45
N TYR A 906 -25.60 21.36 -23.21
CA TYR A 906 -25.44 19.97 -22.77
C TYR A 906 -26.77 19.34 -22.31
N ALA A 907 -27.87 20.10 -22.27
CA ALA A 907 -29.15 19.62 -21.74
C ALA A 907 -29.77 18.53 -22.63
N GLU A 908 -29.75 18.71 -23.96
CA GLU A 908 -30.24 17.69 -24.92
C GLU A 908 -29.38 16.42 -24.88
N GLU A 909 -28.06 16.55 -24.75
CA GLU A 909 -27.13 15.41 -24.76
C GLU A 909 -27.21 14.60 -23.48
N VAL A 910 -27.42 15.25 -22.33
CA VAL A 910 -27.63 14.56 -21.05
C VAL A 910 -29.03 13.95 -20.96
N ALA A 911 -30.08 14.62 -21.46
CA ALA A 911 -31.42 14.02 -21.53
C ALA A 911 -31.42 12.72 -22.35
N LYS A 912 -30.70 12.73 -23.48
CA LYS A 912 -30.49 11.55 -24.32
C LYS A 912 -29.69 10.47 -23.59
N LEU A 913 -28.60 10.82 -22.91
CA LEU A 913 -27.79 9.88 -22.12
C LEU A 913 -28.55 9.30 -20.91
N VAL A 914 -29.49 10.02 -20.33
CA VAL A 914 -30.33 9.57 -19.21
C VAL A 914 -31.40 8.60 -19.69
N GLU A 915 -32.09 8.89 -20.80
CA GLU A 915 -33.00 7.93 -21.45
C GLU A 915 -32.26 6.67 -21.89
N GLU A 916 -31.09 6.83 -22.52
CA GLU A 916 -30.23 5.72 -22.88
C GLU A 916 -29.84 4.93 -21.62
N ARG A 917 -29.33 5.56 -20.56
CA ARG A 917 -28.97 4.87 -19.31
C ARG A 917 -30.14 4.15 -18.64
N ALA A 918 -31.35 4.72 -18.68
CA ALA A 918 -32.54 4.07 -18.16
C ALA A 918 -32.91 2.82 -18.99
N ALA A 919 -32.76 2.89 -20.32
CA ALA A 919 -32.90 1.73 -21.20
C ALA A 919 -31.80 0.67 -20.95
N TRP A 920 -30.54 1.09 -20.75
CA TRP A 920 -29.40 0.21 -20.43
C TRP A 920 -29.53 -0.47 -19.08
N ALA A 921 -30.04 0.23 -18.05
CA ALA A 921 -30.28 -0.36 -16.73
C ALA A 921 -31.39 -1.42 -16.75
N LYS A 922 -32.39 -1.23 -17.64
CA LYS A 922 -33.46 -2.21 -17.85
C LYS A 922 -32.94 -3.45 -18.58
N LEU A 923 -32.16 -3.27 -19.64
CA LEU A 923 -31.49 -4.33 -20.40
C LEU A 923 -30.45 -5.10 -19.56
N GLY A 924 -29.68 -4.41 -18.72
CA GLY A 924 -28.68 -5.03 -17.85
C GLY A 924 -29.30 -5.89 -16.75
N ASN A 925 -30.45 -5.49 -16.20
CA ASN A 925 -31.19 -6.30 -15.24
C ASN A 925 -31.89 -7.51 -15.88
N GLU A 926 -32.38 -7.38 -17.11
CA GLU A 926 -32.92 -8.51 -17.89
C GLU A 926 -31.81 -9.49 -18.30
N ALA A 927 -30.66 -9.01 -18.78
CA ALA A 927 -29.51 -9.84 -19.13
C ALA A 927 -28.93 -10.57 -17.91
N LYS A 928 -28.91 -9.93 -16.74
CA LYS A 928 -28.50 -10.56 -15.48
C LYS A 928 -29.50 -11.65 -15.05
N ARG A 929 -30.80 -11.40 -15.15
CA ARG A 929 -31.84 -12.42 -14.88
C ARG A 929 -31.76 -13.58 -15.88
N LEU A 930 -31.44 -13.32 -17.15
CA LEU A 930 -31.28 -14.35 -18.17
C LEU A 930 -30.03 -15.20 -17.90
N ALA A 931 -28.90 -14.58 -17.55
CA ALA A 931 -27.67 -15.28 -17.18
C ALA A 931 -27.83 -16.10 -15.87
N GLU A 932 -28.56 -15.58 -14.88
CA GLU A 932 -28.89 -16.31 -13.66
C GLU A 932 -29.85 -17.48 -13.92
N ALA A 933 -30.79 -17.32 -14.85
CA ALA A 933 -31.67 -18.39 -15.32
C ALA A 933 -30.91 -19.47 -16.10
N GLU A 934 -30.01 -19.09 -17.02
CA GLU A 934 -29.17 -20.02 -17.78
C GLU A 934 -28.17 -20.76 -16.88
N ALA A 935 -27.56 -20.07 -15.90
CA ALA A 935 -26.69 -20.70 -14.91
C ALA A 935 -27.48 -21.63 -13.96
N SER A 936 -28.74 -21.33 -13.69
CA SER A 936 -29.62 -22.24 -12.91
C SER A 936 -30.06 -23.43 -13.76
N LEU A 937 -30.34 -23.24 -15.05
CA LEU A 937 -30.67 -24.30 -15.99
C LEU A 937 -29.49 -25.24 -16.25
N ALA A 938 -28.27 -24.71 -16.33
CA ALA A 938 -27.03 -25.49 -16.44
C ALA A 938 -26.75 -26.33 -15.18
N ARG A 939 -27.04 -25.78 -13.99
CA ARG A 939 -26.96 -26.51 -12.72
C ARG A 939 -28.01 -27.62 -12.61
N LEU A 940 -29.24 -27.38 -13.08
CA LEU A 940 -30.30 -28.40 -13.17
C LEU A 940 -29.93 -29.52 -14.16
N ARG A 941 -29.32 -29.19 -15.31
CA ARG A 941 -28.85 -30.19 -16.29
C ARG A 941 -27.71 -31.04 -15.75
N GLN A 942 -26.77 -30.46 -14.99
CA GLN A 942 -25.72 -31.23 -14.31
C GLN A 942 -26.23 -32.13 -13.18
N HIS A 943 -27.41 -31.85 -12.62
CA HIS A 943 -28.00 -32.69 -11.57
C HIS A 943 -28.80 -33.87 -12.13
N ASN A 944 -29.32 -33.77 -13.35
CA ASN A 944 -30.11 -34.83 -13.99
C ASN A 944 -29.28 -35.89 -14.76
N ASP A 945 -28.00 -35.63 -15.06
CA ASP A 945 -27.10 -36.60 -15.73
C ASP A 945 -26.44 -37.60 -14.76
N GLY A 946 -26.95 -37.70 -13.53
CA GLY A 946 -26.46 -38.58 -12.48
C GLY A 946 -27.57 -39.34 -11.74
N GLY A 947 -28.40 -40.11 -12.45
CA GLY A 947 -29.20 -41.19 -11.85
C GLY A 947 -30.71 -41.12 -12.06
N ASP A 948 -31.15 -41.74 -13.16
CA ASP A 948 -32.43 -42.35 -13.52
C ASP A 948 -33.70 -42.17 -12.65
N GLY A 949 -34.74 -41.58 -13.28
CA GLY A 949 -36.14 -42.03 -13.17
C GLY A 949 -37.05 -41.39 -12.11
N ALA A 950 -38.11 -40.71 -12.62
CA ALA A 950 -39.28 -40.09 -11.97
C ALA A 950 -39.22 -38.57 -11.75
#